data_AF-A0A060ZZ29-F1
#
_entry.id   AF-A0A060ZZ29-F1
#
_cell.length_a   1.000
_cell.length_b   1.000
_cell.length_c   1.000
_cell.angle_alpha   90.00
_cell.angle_beta   90.00
_cell.angle_gamma   90.00
#
_symmetry.space_group_name_H-M   'P 1'
#
loop_
_entity.id
_entity.type
_entity.pdbx_description
1 polymer ?
#
loop_
_entity_poly.entity_id
_entity_poly.type
_entity_poly.pdbx_seq_one_letter_code
_entity_poly.pdbx_strand_id
1 'polypeptide(L)'
;MSEQDKVVEYLRWATAELHTTRAKLDALTAAGTEPLAIVGMACRLPGGVSSPEDLWRLVESGTDAISGFPTDRGWDVENLYDPDPDASGKSYCVQGGFLDAAGGFDAPFFGISPREALAMDPQQRLVLEVSWEAFERAGIEPGCMACRLPGGVSSPEDLWRLVESGTDAISGFPTDRGWDVENLYDPDPDASGKSYCVQGGFLDAAGGFDAPFFGISPREALAMDPQQRLVLEVSWEAFERAGIEPGSLRGSDTGVFIGAYPGGYGTGAGADLEGYGTTSGPSVLSGRVSYFFGLEGPAITVDTACSSSLVALHQAGYALRQGECSLALVGGVTVMATPDVFTEFARQRGLATDGRSKAFADSADGAGFSEGIGVLLVERLSDAQAKGHQVLAVVRSSAVNQDGASNGLTAPNGPSQQRVIQTALSNAGLTTAEVDVVEGHGTGTTLGDPIEAQAVIATYGQDREQPLLLGSLKSNIGHTQAAAGVSGVIKMVMALQHALVPRTLHVDEPSSHVDWTAGAVELVTENQPWPDTDRPRRAGVSSFGVSGTNAHIILESAPTQAVDDAQPVDAPVVGSELVPLPLPLPLPLVISAKTQSALTEYEDRLRAYLAASPGVDVRAVASTLAVTRSVFEHRAVLLGDGTVTGTAVTDPPVVFVFPGQGSQRAGMGEELAAAFPVFARIHQQVWDLLDVPDLEVNETGYAQPALFALQVALFGLLESWGVRPDAVVGHSVGELAAGYVSGLWSLEDACTLVSARARLMQALPAGW
;
A
#
# COMPACT_ATOMS: atom_id res chain seq x y z
N MET A 1 7.04 66.80 -2.21
CA MET A 1 8.09 65.81 -1.92
C MET A 1 9.44 66.49 -2.00
N SER A 2 10.20 66.44 -0.92
CA SER A 2 11.63 66.77 -0.87
C SER A 2 12.46 65.70 -1.60
N GLU A 3 13.76 65.91 -1.77
CA GLU A 3 14.66 64.83 -2.20
C GLU A 3 14.76 63.71 -1.16
N GLN A 4 14.70 64.04 0.14
CA GLN A 4 14.73 63.03 1.21
C GLN A 4 13.50 62.11 1.15
N ASP A 5 12.30 62.65 0.87
CA ASP A 5 11.08 61.86 0.73
C ASP A 5 11.24 60.82 -0.40
N LYS A 6 11.78 61.25 -1.54
CA LYS A 6 12.04 60.38 -2.70
C LYS A 6 13.09 59.32 -2.40
N VAL A 7 14.16 59.65 -1.68
CA VAL A 7 15.21 58.68 -1.29
C VAL A 7 14.64 57.63 -0.32
N VAL A 8 13.81 58.04 0.65
CA VAL A 8 13.13 57.10 1.57
C VAL A 8 12.15 56.19 0.83
N GLU A 9 11.41 56.72 -0.14
CA GLU A 9 10.51 55.94 -1.00
C GLU A 9 11.27 54.93 -1.87
N TYR A 10 12.37 55.35 -2.51
CA TYR A 10 13.24 54.48 -3.32
C TYR A 10 13.89 53.37 -2.48
N LEU A 11 14.33 53.67 -1.25
CA LEU A 11 14.88 52.69 -0.32
C LEU A 11 13.85 51.65 0.12
N ARG A 12 12.60 52.08 0.39
CA ARG A 12 11.49 51.17 0.71
C ARG A 12 11.17 50.25 -0.47
N TRP A 13 11.07 50.80 -1.67
CA TRP A 13 10.83 50.02 -2.89
C TRP A 13 11.96 49.01 -3.14
N ALA A 14 13.22 49.44 -3.13
CA ALA A 14 14.37 48.57 -3.34
C ALA A 14 14.51 47.48 -2.25
N THR A 15 14.11 47.76 -1.01
CA THR A 15 14.11 46.76 0.08
C THR A 15 12.98 45.74 -0.10
N ALA A 16 11.78 46.18 -0.49
CA ALA A 16 10.67 45.29 -0.82
C ALA A 16 10.96 44.41 -2.05
N GLU A 17 11.63 44.97 -3.07
CA GLU A 17 12.07 44.21 -4.25
C GLU A 17 13.23 43.26 -3.92
N LEU A 18 14.13 43.60 -3.01
CA LEU A 18 15.13 42.67 -2.46
C LEU A 18 14.48 41.51 -1.71
N HIS A 19 13.50 41.76 -0.83
CA HIS A 19 12.75 40.69 -0.17
C HIS A 19 11.98 39.82 -1.17
N THR A 20 11.35 40.43 -2.18
CA THR A 20 10.61 39.71 -3.23
C THR A 20 11.55 38.86 -4.09
N THR A 21 12.72 39.39 -4.46
CA THR A 21 13.74 38.68 -5.25
C THR A 21 14.38 37.57 -4.45
N ARG A 22 14.62 37.79 -3.15
CA ARG A 22 15.14 36.77 -2.24
C ARG A 22 14.12 35.66 -2.02
N ALA A 23 12.86 35.97 -1.71
CA ALA A 23 11.81 34.96 -1.61
C ALA A 23 11.62 34.16 -2.91
N LYS A 24 11.77 34.79 -4.08
CA LYS A 24 11.79 34.09 -5.38
C LYS A 24 13.02 33.19 -5.55
N LEU A 25 14.20 33.64 -5.14
CA LEU A 25 15.44 32.86 -5.21
C LEU A 25 15.39 31.66 -4.25
N ASP A 26 14.92 31.89 -3.02
CA ASP A 26 14.75 30.87 -1.99
C ASP A 26 13.70 29.84 -2.45
N ALA A 27 12.58 30.27 -3.05
CA ALA A 27 11.57 29.36 -3.63
C ALA A 27 12.08 28.59 -4.86
N LEU A 28 12.83 29.23 -5.77
CA LEU A 28 13.44 28.55 -6.92
C LEU A 28 14.53 27.55 -6.49
N THR A 29 15.23 27.83 -5.40
CA THR A 29 16.22 26.92 -4.81
C THR A 29 15.50 25.74 -4.14
N ALA A 30 14.45 25.99 -3.36
CA ALA A 30 13.64 24.97 -2.70
C ALA A 30 12.98 24.01 -3.71
N ALA A 31 12.40 24.52 -4.81
CA ALA A 31 11.84 23.69 -5.88
C ALA A 31 12.90 22.78 -6.54
N GLY A 32 14.15 23.26 -6.66
CA GLY A 32 15.27 22.45 -7.14
C GLY A 32 15.69 21.32 -6.20
N THR A 33 15.36 21.42 -4.90
CA THR A 33 15.75 20.46 -3.85
C THR A 33 14.55 19.87 -3.11
N GLU A 34 13.34 19.89 -3.69
CA GLU A 34 12.13 19.50 -2.96
C GLU A 34 12.08 17.98 -2.63
N PRO A 35 11.76 17.58 -1.38
CA PRO A 35 11.61 16.19 -0.97
C PRO A 35 10.27 15.50 -1.34
N LEU A 36 10.19 14.17 -1.21
CA LEU A 36 9.06 13.32 -1.68
C LEU A 36 8.54 12.27 -0.66
N ALA A 37 7.26 11.83 -0.69
CA ALA A 37 6.59 11.00 0.37
C ALA A 37 6.37 9.48 0.08
N ILE A 38 6.06 8.60 1.09
CA ILE A 38 5.89 7.10 1.04
C ILE A 38 5.01 6.51 2.24
N VAL A 39 4.09 5.47 2.08
CA VAL A 39 2.87 4.94 2.88
C VAL A 39 2.72 3.61 3.86
N GLY A 40 2.70 2.25 3.55
CA GLY A 40 2.19 1.12 4.54
C GLY A 40 2.15 -0.49 4.29
N MET A 41 1.50 -1.42 5.11
CA MET A 41 1.96 -2.87 5.51
C MET A 41 0.98 -4.11 6.02
N ALA A 42 1.31 -5.50 6.17
CA ALA A 42 0.62 -6.75 6.90
C ALA A 42 1.30 -8.28 6.97
N CYS A 43 1.00 -9.43 7.77
CA CYS A 43 1.66 -10.92 7.81
C CYS A 43 1.26 -12.20 8.79
N ARG A 44 1.82 -13.51 8.72
CA ARG A 44 1.68 -14.82 9.64
C ARG A 44 2.79 -16.05 9.69
N LEU A 45 2.77 -17.17 10.56
CA LEU A 45 3.81 -18.34 10.76
C LEU A 45 3.48 -19.79 11.45
N PRO A 46 4.43 -20.77 11.73
CA PRO A 46 4.25 -22.11 12.43
C PRO A 46 4.46 -22.25 13.97
N GLY A 47 4.06 -23.40 14.55
CA GLY A 47 4.20 -23.73 15.99
C GLY A 47 3.04 -23.22 16.86
N GLY A 48 1.81 -23.26 16.33
CA GLY A 48 0.66 -22.54 16.87
C GLY A 48 0.66 -21.03 16.60
N VAL A 49 1.54 -20.53 15.71
CA VAL A 49 1.77 -19.09 15.48
C VAL A 49 0.82 -18.52 14.41
N SER A 50 -0.44 -18.34 14.78
CA SER A 50 -1.43 -17.59 13.99
C SER A 50 -1.06 -16.11 13.79
N SER A 51 -0.08 -15.54 14.49
CA SER A 51 0.11 -14.09 14.45
C SER A 51 1.46 -13.57 14.97
N PRO A 52 1.78 -12.29 14.70
CA PRO A 52 2.91 -11.56 15.28
C PRO A 52 3.07 -11.67 16.81
N GLU A 53 2.00 -11.55 17.60
CA GLU A 53 2.11 -11.71 19.07
C GLU A 53 2.05 -13.17 19.52
N ASP A 54 1.60 -14.12 18.68
CA ASP A 54 1.78 -15.54 18.94
C ASP A 54 3.25 -15.96 18.71
N LEU A 55 3.90 -15.38 17.68
CA LEU A 55 5.33 -15.57 17.39
C LEU A 55 6.17 -15.13 18.59
N TRP A 56 5.88 -13.93 19.10
CA TRP A 56 6.54 -13.39 20.28
C TRP A 56 6.38 -14.30 21.50
N ARG A 57 5.18 -14.86 21.73
CA ARG A 57 4.91 -15.80 22.84
C ARG A 57 5.66 -17.13 22.72
N LEU A 58 5.82 -17.65 21.51
CA LEU A 58 6.61 -18.87 21.27
C LEU A 58 8.10 -18.65 21.56
N VAL A 59 8.64 -17.51 21.13
CA VAL A 59 10.04 -17.11 21.35
C VAL A 59 10.30 -16.80 22.83
N GLU A 60 9.44 -16.04 23.51
CA GLU A 60 9.57 -15.69 24.94
C GLU A 60 9.63 -16.93 25.85
N SER A 61 8.84 -17.97 25.54
CA SER A 61 8.82 -19.21 26.31
C SER A 61 9.98 -20.16 26.01
N GLY A 62 10.81 -19.87 24.99
CA GLY A 62 11.86 -20.77 24.52
C GLY A 62 11.33 -22.12 24.04
N THR A 63 10.09 -22.15 23.53
CA THR A 63 9.41 -23.39 23.13
C THR A 63 9.92 -23.85 21.77
N ASP A 64 10.45 -25.07 21.71
CA ASP A 64 10.86 -25.69 20.45
C ASP A 64 9.63 -26.01 19.58
N ALA A 65 9.58 -25.43 18.38
CA ALA A 65 8.51 -25.67 17.40
C ALA A 65 8.72 -26.97 16.60
N ILE A 66 9.85 -27.67 16.78
CA ILE A 66 10.13 -28.96 16.17
C ILE A 66 9.37 -30.08 16.90
N SER A 67 8.30 -30.57 16.27
CA SER A 67 7.44 -31.63 16.79
C SER A 67 7.68 -32.96 16.06
N GLY A 68 7.02 -34.03 16.52
CA GLY A 68 6.99 -35.30 15.78
C GLY A 68 6.14 -35.18 14.51
N PHE A 69 6.42 -36.00 13.50
CA PHE A 69 5.70 -35.98 12.22
C PHE A 69 4.16 -35.99 12.39
N PRO A 70 3.41 -35.09 11.73
CA PRO A 70 1.99 -34.87 11.99
C PRO A 70 1.13 -36.00 11.44
N THR A 71 0.32 -36.60 12.31
CA THR A 71 -0.53 -37.76 11.99
C THR A 71 -1.77 -37.42 11.17
N ASP A 72 -2.06 -36.14 10.92
CA ASP A 72 -3.24 -35.67 10.18
C ASP A 72 -3.04 -35.63 8.64
N ARG A 73 -1.81 -35.76 8.15
CA ARG A 73 -1.46 -35.63 6.71
C ARG A 73 -1.64 -36.89 5.88
N GLY A 74 -2.21 -37.96 6.46
CA GLY A 74 -2.42 -39.24 5.76
C GLY A 74 -1.14 -40.02 5.46
N TRP A 75 -0.02 -39.64 6.08
CA TRP A 75 1.28 -40.32 5.97
C TRP A 75 1.28 -41.62 6.79
N ASP A 76 1.91 -42.69 6.29
CA ASP A 76 2.05 -43.97 7.01
C ASP A 76 3.19 -43.87 8.05
N VAL A 77 2.98 -43.06 9.09
CA VAL A 77 4.05 -42.58 9.98
C VAL A 77 4.75 -43.70 10.75
N GLU A 78 4.03 -44.75 11.15
CA GLU A 78 4.61 -45.94 11.82
C GLU A 78 5.58 -46.71 10.91
N ASN A 79 5.40 -46.59 9.60
CA ASN A 79 6.10 -47.35 8.57
C ASN A 79 7.12 -46.46 7.83
N LEU A 80 7.01 -45.13 7.92
CA LEU A 80 7.94 -44.19 7.30
C LEU A 80 9.32 -44.17 7.97
N TYR A 81 9.43 -44.54 9.24
CA TYR A 81 10.72 -44.57 9.93
C TYR A 81 11.56 -45.81 9.57
N ASP A 82 12.82 -45.60 9.22
CA ASP A 82 13.86 -46.63 9.21
C ASP A 82 15.19 -46.00 9.64
N PRO A 83 15.93 -46.55 10.62
CA PRO A 83 17.23 -46.03 11.02
C PRO A 83 18.34 -46.22 9.97
N ASP A 84 18.13 -46.99 8.91
CA ASP A 84 19.04 -47.06 7.76
C ASP A 84 18.71 -45.95 6.73
N PRO A 85 19.58 -44.94 6.53
CA PRO A 85 19.31 -43.82 5.63
C PRO A 85 19.27 -44.20 4.15
N ASP A 86 19.79 -45.39 3.77
CA ASP A 86 19.72 -45.90 2.40
C ASP A 86 18.41 -46.67 2.12
N ALA A 87 17.51 -46.80 3.11
CA ALA A 87 16.23 -47.49 2.98
C ALA A 87 15.23 -46.71 2.10
N SER A 88 15.13 -47.12 0.82
CA SER A 88 14.26 -46.45 -0.16
C SER A 88 12.79 -46.35 0.28
N GLY A 89 12.25 -45.12 0.27
CA GLY A 89 10.89 -44.82 0.69
C GLY A 89 10.70 -44.68 2.20
N LYS A 90 11.80 -44.55 2.97
CA LYS A 90 11.82 -44.33 4.42
C LYS A 90 12.52 -43.00 4.77
N SER A 91 12.41 -42.62 6.03
CA SER A 91 13.07 -41.46 6.65
C SER A 91 13.76 -41.90 7.93
N TYR A 92 15.03 -41.50 8.10
CA TYR A 92 15.80 -41.70 9.33
C TYR A 92 15.58 -40.59 10.38
N CYS A 93 14.76 -39.58 10.04
CA CYS A 93 14.26 -38.57 10.98
C CYS A 93 12.73 -38.71 11.15
N VAL A 94 12.21 -38.35 12.32
CA VAL A 94 10.77 -38.39 12.67
C VAL A 94 10.26 -37.06 13.25
N GLN A 95 11.05 -35.99 13.15
CA GLN A 95 10.73 -34.67 13.68
C GLN A 95 10.92 -33.56 12.64
N GLY A 96 10.19 -32.46 12.80
CA GLY A 96 10.25 -31.28 11.94
C GLY A 96 9.37 -30.14 12.45
N GLY A 97 9.52 -28.95 11.87
CA GLY A 97 8.66 -27.80 12.15
C GLY A 97 7.44 -27.84 11.21
N PHE A 98 6.24 -27.99 11.77
CA PHE A 98 5.01 -28.12 10.99
C PHE A 98 4.00 -27.02 11.32
N LEU A 99 3.26 -26.57 10.32
CA LEU A 99 2.09 -25.70 10.51
C LEU A 99 0.97 -26.53 11.14
N ASP A 100 0.61 -26.21 12.39
CA ASP A 100 -0.50 -26.84 13.10
C ASP A 100 -1.79 -26.75 12.31
N ALA A 101 -2.57 -27.83 12.35
CA ALA A 101 -3.88 -27.97 11.70
C ALA A 101 -3.96 -27.61 10.20
N ALA A 102 -2.86 -27.36 9.48
CA ALA A 102 -2.83 -26.92 8.07
C ALA A 102 -3.23 -27.98 7.01
N GLY A 103 -4.06 -28.95 7.39
CA GLY A 103 -4.95 -29.68 6.47
C GLY A 103 -6.43 -29.28 6.65
N GLY A 104 -6.78 -28.81 7.85
CA GLY A 104 -7.95 -27.98 8.13
C GLY A 104 -7.82 -26.59 7.52
N PHE A 105 -8.98 -25.97 7.36
CA PHE A 105 -9.25 -24.70 6.69
C PHE A 105 -10.74 -24.45 6.92
N ASP A 106 -11.15 -23.26 7.37
CA ASP A 106 -12.58 -22.98 7.54
C ASP A 106 -13.22 -22.68 6.19
N ALA A 107 -13.48 -23.74 5.41
CA ALA A 107 -14.05 -23.61 4.08
C ALA A 107 -15.35 -22.77 4.05
N PRO A 108 -16.31 -22.91 4.99
CA PRO A 108 -17.42 -21.98 5.16
C PRO A 108 -17.02 -20.49 5.28
N PHE A 109 -16.03 -20.16 6.11
CA PHE A 109 -15.52 -18.79 6.32
C PHE A 109 -14.92 -18.16 5.06
N PHE A 110 -14.26 -18.94 4.21
CA PHE A 110 -13.76 -18.50 2.90
C PHE A 110 -14.78 -18.71 1.75
N GLY A 111 -16.03 -19.05 2.07
CA GLY A 111 -17.11 -19.27 1.09
C GLY A 111 -16.97 -20.52 0.20
N ILE A 112 -16.00 -21.39 0.48
CA ILE A 112 -15.64 -22.56 -0.33
C ILE A 112 -16.46 -23.78 0.10
N SER A 113 -16.98 -24.56 -0.86
CA SER A 113 -17.77 -25.73 -0.51
C SER A 113 -16.88 -26.82 0.15
N PRO A 114 -17.32 -27.54 1.20
CA PRO A 114 -16.45 -28.50 1.91
C PRO A 114 -15.89 -29.63 1.03
N ARG A 115 -16.53 -29.93 -0.11
CA ARG A 115 -16.09 -30.94 -1.09
C ARG A 115 -15.01 -30.42 -2.04
N GLU A 116 -14.94 -29.11 -2.22
CA GLU A 116 -14.04 -28.37 -3.09
C GLU A 116 -12.79 -27.96 -2.32
N ALA A 117 -12.94 -27.53 -1.06
CA ALA A 117 -11.84 -27.38 -0.11
C ALA A 117 -11.07 -28.70 0.10
N LEU A 118 -11.76 -29.85 0.10
CA LEU A 118 -11.12 -31.18 0.10
C LEU A 118 -10.33 -31.52 -1.17
N ALA A 119 -10.46 -30.74 -2.24
CA ALA A 119 -9.78 -30.92 -3.53
C ALA A 119 -8.78 -29.79 -3.87
N MET A 120 -8.85 -28.65 -3.17
CA MET A 120 -7.84 -27.58 -3.22
C MET A 120 -6.53 -28.02 -2.60
N ASP A 121 -5.42 -27.43 -3.04
CA ASP A 121 -4.16 -27.55 -2.33
C ASP A 121 -4.23 -26.86 -0.94
N PRO A 122 -3.66 -27.43 0.13
CA PRO A 122 -3.57 -26.76 1.42
C PRO A 122 -2.85 -25.40 1.41
N GLN A 123 -1.91 -25.18 0.50
CA GLN A 123 -1.17 -23.91 0.37
C GLN A 123 -2.07 -22.79 -0.15
N GLN A 124 -2.93 -23.07 -1.13
CA GLN A 124 -3.94 -22.10 -1.62
C GLN A 124 -4.92 -21.68 -0.53
N ARG A 125 -5.24 -22.64 0.36
CA ARG A 125 -6.11 -22.43 1.51
C ARG A 125 -5.43 -21.55 2.57
N LEU A 126 -4.17 -21.84 2.90
CA LEU A 126 -3.32 -20.99 3.76
C LEU A 126 -3.18 -19.55 3.25
N VAL A 127 -2.95 -19.35 1.93
CA VAL A 127 -2.82 -18.00 1.35
C VAL A 127 -4.06 -17.14 1.61
N LEU A 128 -5.26 -17.73 1.61
CA LEU A 128 -6.49 -17.02 1.95
C LEU A 128 -6.56 -16.66 3.45
N GLU A 129 -6.18 -17.58 4.36
CA GLU A 129 -6.20 -17.29 5.81
C GLU A 129 -5.16 -16.25 6.21
N VAL A 130 -3.97 -16.27 5.60
CA VAL A 130 -2.89 -15.32 5.89
C VAL A 130 -3.19 -13.93 5.30
N SER A 131 -3.74 -13.88 4.07
CA SER A 131 -4.21 -12.62 3.47
C SER A 131 -5.39 -12.00 4.23
N TRP A 132 -6.06 -12.78 5.08
CA TRP A 132 -7.14 -12.33 5.96
C TRP A 132 -6.62 -11.73 7.28
N GLU A 133 -5.81 -12.45 8.06
CA GLU A 133 -5.28 -11.94 9.36
C GLU A 133 -4.40 -10.70 9.18
N ALA A 134 -3.77 -10.60 7.99
CA ALA A 134 -3.14 -9.41 7.47
C ALA A 134 -4.03 -8.15 7.59
N PHE A 135 -5.34 -8.26 7.35
CA PHE A 135 -6.28 -7.14 7.44
C PHE A 135 -6.83 -6.90 8.85
N GLU A 136 -6.92 -7.91 9.72
CA GLU A 136 -7.43 -7.73 11.10
C GLU A 136 -6.56 -6.81 11.96
N ARG A 137 -5.25 -6.72 11.65
CA ARG A 137 -4.23 -6.16 12.53
C ARG A 137 -3.87 -4.70 12.24
N ALA A 138 -4.23 -4.20 11.06
CA ALA A 138 -3.88 -2.88 10.57
C ALA A 138 -4.89 -1.80 11.02
N GLY A 139 -4.89 -1.45 12.30
CA GLY A 139 -5.65 -0.31 12.83
C GLY A 139 -5.38 0.96 12.02
N ILE A 140 -6.40 1.51 11.33
CA ILE A 140 -6.21 2.29 10.10
C ILE A 140 -5.51 3.64 10.33
N GLU A 141 -4.41 3.83 9.62
CA GLU A 141 -4.14 5.03 8.79
C GLU A 141 -3.57 4.59 7.40
N PRO A 142 -3.83 5.31 6.29
CA PRO A 142 -3.56 4.86 4.90
C PRO A 142 -2.08 4.77 4.45
N GLY A 143 -1.78 3.85 3.51
CA GLY A 143 -0.43 3.35 3.22
C GLY A 143 0.02 2.98 1.78
N CYS A 144 0.35 3.93 0.89
CA CYS A 144 0.88 3.83 -0.50
C CYS A 144 2.13 2.98 -0.82
N MET A 145 2.55 2.04 0.04
CA MET A 145 3.52 1.02 -0.32
C MET A 145 2.83 -0.32 -0.55
N ALA A 146 3.31 -1.07 -1.53
CA ALA A 146 2.94 -2.46 -1.72
C ALA A 146 4.15 -3.24 -2.28
N CYS A 147 4.27 -4.52 -1.93
CA CYS A 147 5.36 -5.39 -2.40
C CYS A 147 4.96 -6.85 -2.37
N ARG A 148 5.61 -7.69 -3.19
CA ARG A 148 5.67 -9.15 -2.99
C ARG A 148 7.13 -9.57 -2.97
N LEU A 149 7.56 -10.30 -1.95
CA LEU A 149 8.95 -10.72 -1.74
C LEU A 149 8.98 -12.19 -1.26
N PRO A 150 10.15 -12.86 -1.20
CA PRO A 150 10.25 -14.25 -0.74
C PRO A 150 9.82 -14.47 0.71
N GLY A 151 9.49 -15.71 1.05
CA GLY A 151 9.11 -16.12 2.40
C GLY A 151 7.68 -15.70 2.78
N GLY A 152 6.74 -15.80 1.84
CA GLY A 152 5.34 -15.42 2.04
C GLY A 152 5.07 -13.92 2.07
N VAL A 153 6.05 -13.05 1.76
CA VAL A 153 5.87 -11.60 1.86
C VAL A 153 4.85 -11.10 0.84
N SER A 154 3.66 -10.79 1.34
CA SER A 154 2.53 -10.21 0.62
C SER A 154 2.53 -8.67 0.63
N SER A 155 3.28 -8.05 1.55
CA SER A 155 3.19 -6.62 1.86
C SER A 155 4.31 -6.14 2.84
N PRO A 156 4.49 -4.81 3.03
CA PRO A 156 5.61 -4.27 3.82
C PRO A 156 5.77 -4.59 5.32
N GLU A 157 4.84 -5.27 6.01
CA GLU A 157 5.12 -5.84 7.37
C GLU A 157 5.00 -7.36 7.46
N ASP A 158 4.87 -8.04 6.33
CA ASP A 158 5.57 -9.30 6.18
C ASP A 158 7.04 -8.94 6.15
N LEU A 159 7.44 -7.95 5.32
CA LEU A 159 8.82 -7.50 5.24
C LEU A 159 9.34 -6.98 6.59
N TRP A 160 8.65 -6.05 7.25
CA TRP A 160 9.04 -5.55 8.58
C TRP A 160 9.19 -6.69 9.60
N ARG A 161 8.19 -7.57 9.77
CA ARG A 161 8.30 -8.62 10.78
C ARG A 161 9.29 -9.71 10.42
N LEU A 162 9.49 -9.99 9.14
CA LEU A 162 10.54 -10.88 8.65
C LEU A 162 11.93 -10.33 9.00
N VAL A 163 12.17 -9.01 8.88
CA VAL A 163 13.45 -8.43 9.34
C VAL A 163 13.54 -8.27 10.86
N GLU A 164 12.42 -8.01 11.55
CA GLU A 164 12.34 -7.85 13.00
C GLU A 164 12.52 -9.18 13.75
N SER A 165 11.93 -10.29 13.29
CA SER A 165 12.29 -11.63 13.75
C SER A 165 13.71 -12.02 13.32
N GLY A 166 14.22 -11.38 12.26
CA GLY A 166 15.45 -11.78 11.59
C GLY A 166 15.32 -13.16 10.96
N THR A 167 14.23 -13.37 10.22
CA THR A 167 13.97 -14.55 9.41
C THR A 167 14.81 -14.54 8.14
N ASP A 168 15.25 -15.72 7.74
CA ASP A 168 15.86 -16.05 6.45
C ASP A 168 14.78 -16.72 5.56
N ALA A 169 14.59 -16.16 4.36
CA ALA A 169 13.58 -16.57 3.39
C ALA A 169 14.15 -17.29 2.15
N ILE A 170 15.41 -17.74 2.20
CA ILE A 170 16.03 -18.53 1.15
C ILE A 170 15.51 -19.97 1.18
N SER A 171 14.81 -20.37 0.11
CA SER A 171 14.21 -21.70 -0.07
C SER A 171 14.89 -22.48 -1.20
N GLY A 172 14.40 -23.69 -1.49
CA GLY A 172 14.80 -24.45 -2.68
C GLY A 172 14.12 -23.93 -3.96
N PHE A 173 14.62 -24.33 -5.12
CA PHE A 173 14.03 -23.96 -6.41
C PHE A 173 12.54 -24.36 -6.55
N PRO A 174 11.71 -23.53 -7.22
CA PRO A 174 10.28 -23.76 -7.34
C PRO A 174 9.95 -24.89 -8.33
N THR A 175 9.00 -25.74 -7.96
CA THR A 175 8.63 -26.96 -8.71
C THR A 175 7.49 -26.75 -9.71
N ASP A 176 6.80 -25.62 -9.67
CA ASP A 176 5.64 -25.29 -10.52
C ASP A 176 6.03 -24.71 -11.90
N ARG A 177 7.29 -24.31 -12.08
CA ARG A 177 7.77 -23.54 -13.25
C ARG A 177 8.28 -24.38 -14.42
N GLY A 178 8.19 -25.72 -14.31
CA GLY A 178 8.69 -26.64 -15.33
C GLY A 178 10.22 -26.68 -15.46
N TRP A 179 10.95 -26.23 -14.44
CA TRP A 179 12.41 -26.29 -14.38
C TRP A 179 12.88 -27.73 -14.13
N ASP A 180 13.87 -28.20 -14.90
CA ASP A 180 14.48 -29.53 -14.72
C ASP A 180 15.53 -29.48 -13.60
N VAL A 181 15.07 -29.31 -12.35
CA VAL A 181 15.95 -29.06 -11.17
C VAL A 181 16.95 -30.20 -10.96
N GLU A 182 16.56 -31.45 -11.22
CA GLU A 182 17.46 -32.62 -11.15
C GLU A 182 18.62 -32.52 -12.14
N ASN A 183 18.37 -32.07 -13.38
CA ASN A 183 19.44 -31.88 -14.37
C ASN A 183 20.09 -30.49 -14.32
N LEU A 184 19.61 -29.54 -13.52
CA LEU A 184 20.25 -28.23 -13.33
C LEU A 184 21.38 -28.26 -12.30
N TYR A 185 21.31 -29.13 -11.28
CA TYR A 185 22.38 -29.23 -10.28
C TYR A 185 23.65 -29.89 -10.85
N ASP A 186 24.80 -29.33 -10.49
CA ASP A 186 26.13 -29.96 -10.60
C ASP A 186 27.08 -29.29 -9.59
N PRO A 187 27.75 -30.02 -8.68
CA PRO A 187 28.67 -29.43 -7.72
C PRO A 187 29.99 -28.95 -8.34
N ASP A 188 30.28 -29.25 -9.62
CA ASP A 188 31.41 -28.67 -10.33
C ASP A 188 31.04 -27.28 -10.93
N PRO A 189 31.62 -26.16 -10.46
CA PRO A 189 31.39 -24.84 -11.07
C PRO A 189 31.90 -24.75 -12.52
N ASP A 190 32.79 -25.66 -12.93
CA ASP A 190 33.30 -25.73 -14.29
C ASP A 190 32.37 -26.55 -15.24
N ALA A 191 31.30 -27.18 -14.72
CA ALA A 191 30.23 -27.81 -15.50
C ALA A 191 29.32 -26.80 -16.23
N SER A 192 28.78 -27.18 -17.40
CA SER A 192 28.17 -26.24 -18.35
C SER A 192 26.66 -26.32 -18.44
N GLY A 193 25.97 -25.18 -18.28
CA GLY A 193 24.50 -25.13 -18.21
C GLY A 193 23.96 -25.69 -16.89
N LYS A 194 24.75 -25.55 -15.82
CA LYS A 194 24.55 -26.13 -14.49
C LYS A 194 24.69 -25.06 -13.41
N SER A 195 24.18 -25.34 -12.22
CA SER A 195 24.41 -24.55 -11.01
C SER A 195 24.86 -25.44 -9.85
N TYR A 196 25.86 -24.99 -9.10
CA TYR A 196 26.26 -25.60 -7.82
C TYR A 196 25.38 -25.17 -6.64
N CYS A 197 24.42 -24.25 -6.87
CA CYS A 197 23.42 -23.86 -5.89
C CYS A 197 22.01 -24.01 -6.46
N VAL A 198 21.12 -24.66 -5.70
CA VAL A 198 19.69 -24.82 -6.00
C VAL A 198 18.80 -24.18 -4.92
N GLN A 199 19.31 -23.10 -4.31
CA GLN A 199 18.59 -22.28 -3.36
C GLN A 199 18.50 -20.81 -3.81
N GLY A 200 17.47 -20.12 -3.36
CA GLY A 200 17.17 -18.72 -3.68
C GLY A 200 15.86 -18.28 -3.03
N GLY A 201 15.52 -17.00 -3.15
CA GLY A 201 14.25 -16.46 -2.66
C GLY A 201 13.22 -16.37 -3.80
N PHE A 202 12.10 -17.08 -3.70
CA PHE A 202 11.08 -17.15 -4.75
C PHE A 202 9.72 -16.63 -4.26
N LEU A 203 8.88 -16.17 -5.20
CA LEU A 203 7.48 -15.85 -4.97
C LEU A 203 6.61 -17.11 -5.13
N ASP A 204 5.83 -17.43 -4.11
CA ASP A 204 5.08 -18.70 -3.99
C ASP A 204 3.98 -18.90 -5.05
N ALA A 205 3.50 -17.81 -5.66
CA ALA A 205 2.36 -17.82 -6.59
C ALA A 205 2.57 -16.97 -7.86
N ALA A 206 3.81 -16.88 -8.37
CA ALA A 206 4.17 -16.01 -9.50
C ALA A 206 3.36 -16.23 -10.80
N GLY A 207 2.65 -17.36 -10.94
CA GLY A 207 1.76 -17.64 -12.07
C GLY A 207 0.35 -17.02 -11.97
N GLY A 208 -0.09 -16.57 -10.79
CA GLY A 208 -1.45 -16.03 -10.56
C GLY A 208 -1.70 -14.66 -11.22
N PHE A 209 -2.98 -14.35 -11.51
CA PHE A 209 -3.46 -13.02 -11.95
C PHE A 209 -5.00 -12.96 -12.05
N ASP A 210 -5.67 -11.92 -11.52
CA ASP A 210 -7.10 -11.66 -11.81
C ASP A 210 -7.28 -10.92 -13.15
N ALA A 211 -7.16 -11.67 -14.25
CA ALA A 211 -7.31 -11.10 -15.60
C ALA A 211 -8.68 -10.42 -15.84
N PRO A 212 -9.84 -10.98 -15.43
CA PRO A 212 -11.13 -10.30 -15.53
C PRO A 212 -11.17 -8.94 -14.81
N PHE A 213 -10.59 -8.81 -13.61
CA PHE A 213 -10.55 -7.54 -12.89
C PHE A 213 -9.83 -6.46 -13.69
N PHE A 214 -8.71 -6.79 -14.32
CA PHE A 214 -7.95 -5.85 -15.17
C PHE A 214 -8.52 -5.71 -16.60
N GLY A 215 -9.65 -6.35 -16.92
CA GLY A 215 -10.26 -6.32 -18.24
C GLY A 215 -9.48 -7.09 -19.32
N ILE A 216 -8.57 -7.96 -18.90
CA ILE A 216 -7.62 -8.69 -19.74
C ILE A 216 -8.18 -10.07 -20.09
N SER A 217 -8.04 -10.50 -21.34
CA SER A 217 -8.53 -11.82 -21.76
C SER A 217 -7.65 -12.96 -21.21
N PRO A 218 -8.19 -14.15 -20.89
CA PRO A 218 -7.39 -15.28 -20.41
C PRO A 218 -6.25 -15.68 -21.36
N ARG A 219 -6.42 -15.51 -22.68
CA ARG A 219 -5.37 -15.78 -23.68
C ARG A 219 -4.25 -14.73 -23.66
N GLU A 220 -4.57 -13.48 -23.34
CA GLU A 220 -3.58 -12.42 -23.15
C GLU A 220 -2.83 -12.60 -21.82
N ALA A 221 -3.53 -12.91 -20.73
CA ALA A 221 -2.92 -13.16 -19.42
C ALA A 221 -1.87 -14.28 -19.45
N LEU A 222 -2.12 -15.35 -20.22
CA LEU A 222 -1.17 -16.43 -20.47
C LEU A 222 0.04 -16.01 -21.32
N ALA A 223 -0.04 -14.91 -22.07
CA ALA A 223 1.05 -14.38 -22.89
C ALA A 223 1.82 -13.21 -22.22
N MET A 224 1.24 -12.59 -21.19
CA MET A 224 1.90 -11.56 -20.38
C MET A 224 3.01 -12.17 -19.51
N ASP A 225 4.17 -11.53 -19.50
CA ASP A 225 5.20 -11.75 -18.49
C ASP A 225 4.58 -11.57 -17.08
N PRO A 226 4.75 -12.52 -16.13
CA PRO A 226 4.39 -12.36 -14.72
C PRO A 226 4.77 -11.01 -14.11
N GLN A 227 5.89 -10.42 -14.52
CA GLN A 227 6.30 -9.08 -14.10
C GLN A 227 5.25 -8.00 -14.44
N GLN A 228 4.56 -8.10 -15.58
CA GLN A 228 3.47 -7.17 -15.93
C GLN A 228 2.20 -7.41 -15.10
N ARG A 229 1.93 -8.66 -14.70
CA ARG A 229 0.77 -9.05 -13.90
C ARG A 229 0.88 -8.51 -12.48
N LEU A 230 1.99 -8.84 -11.82
CA LEU A 230 2.29 -8.39 -10.46
C LEU A 230 2.37 -6.87 -10.36
N VAL A 231 2.94 -6.17 -11.36
CA VAL A 231 2.97 -4.71 -11.33
C VAL A 231 1.58 -4.09 -11.45
N LEU A 232 0.62 -4.69 -12.17
CA LEU A 232 -0.77 -4.18 -12.17
C LEU A 232 -1.45 -4.35 -10.81
N GLU A 233 -1.32 -5.51 -10.18
CA GLU A 233 -1.90 -5.80 -8.85
C GLU A 233 -1.29 -4.92 -7.76
N VAL A 234 0.05 -4.90 -7.65
CA VAL A 234 0.77 -4.12 -6.64
C VAL A 234 0.65 -2.60 -6.90
N SER A 235 0.39 -2.16 -8.14
CA SER A 235 0.02 -0.76 -8.43
C SER A 235 -1.39 -0.42 -7.94
N TRP A 236 -2.37 -1.32 -8.11
CA TRP A 236 -3.73 -1.11 -7.62
C TRP A 236 -3.73 -0.96 -6.09
N GLU A 237 -3.02 -1.86 -5.41
CA GLU A 237 -2.81 -1.81 -3.96
C GLU A 237 -2.13 -0.52 -3.51
N ALA A 238 -1.09 -0.06 -4.21
CA ALA A 238 -0.42 1.19 -3.86
C ALA A 238 -1.37 2.41 -3.89
N PHE A 239 -2.31 2.47 -4.86
CA PHE A 239 -3.34 3.52 -4.90
C PHE A 239 -4.41 3.36 -3.80
N GLU A 240 -5.03 2.19 -3.67
CA GLU A 240 -6.07 1.98 -2.65
C GLU A 240 -5.55 2.19 -1.23
N ARG A 241 -4.35 1.67 -0.93
CA ARG A 241 -3.75 1.85 0.39
C ARG A 241 -3.47 3.33 0.62
N ALA A 242 -3.02 4.10 -0.38
CA ALA A 242 -2.84 5.56 -0.28
C ALA A 242 -4.14 6.36 0.01
N GLY A 243 -5.32 5.74 -0.09
CA GLY A 243 -6.60 6.44 -0.04
C GLY A 243 -6.97 7.14 -1.35
N ILE A 244 -6.25 6.85 -2.44
CA ILE A 244 -6.51 7.43 -3.78
C ILE A 244 -7.39 6.46 -4.57
N GLU A 245 -8.59 6.90 -4.95
CA GLU A 245 -9.50 6.13 -5.79
C GLU A 245 -8.89 5.99 -7.21
N PRO A 246 -8.57 4.78 -7.72
CA PRO A 246 -7.81 4.64 -8.97
C PRO A 246 -8.51 5.15 -10.24
N GLY A 247 -9.84 5.26 -10.24
CA GLY A 247 -10.61 5.88 -11.34
C GLY A 247 -10.41 7.40 -11.45
N SER A 248 -10.23 8.08 -10.32
CA SER A 248 -10.03 9.54 -10.24
C SER A 248 -8.77 10.05 -10.93
N LEU A 249 -7.78 9.17 -11.14
CA LEU A 249 -6.52 9.49 -11.82
C LEU A 249 -6.59 9.43 -13.35
N ARG A 250 -7.74 9.09 -13.94
CA ARG A 250 -7.91 9.02 -15.40
C ARG A 250 -7.80 10.42 -16.02
N GLY A 251 -6.83 10.59 -16.92
CA GLY A 251 -6.48 11.88 -17.52
C GLY A 251 -5.55 12.74 -16.65
N SER A 252 -4.98 12.19 -15.56
CA SER A 252 -3.95 12.86 -14.76
C SER A 252 -2.56 12.75 -15.39
N ASP A 253 -1.68 13.69 -15.06
CA ASP A 253 -0.26 13.68 -15.45
C ASP A 253 0.60 12.69 -14.62
N THR A 254 -0.01 11.69 -13.98
CA THR A 254 0.69 10.72 -13.13
C THR A 254 1.72 9.92 -13.94
N GLY A 255 2.99 9.94 -13.52
CA GLY A 255 4.07 9.18 -14.15
C GLY A 255 4.19 7.74 -13.62
N VAL A 256 4.86 6.88 -14.38
CA VAL A 256 5.12 5.47 -14.06
C VAL A 256 6.59 5.14 -14.35
N PHE A 257 7.38 4.82 -13.32
CA PHE A 257 8.82 4.58 -13.41
C PHE A 257 9.17 3.23 -12.77
N ILE A 258 9.40 2.19 -13.57
CA ILE A 258 9.67 0.83 -13.06
C ILE A 258 11.06 0.34 -13.46
N GLY A 259 11.85 -0.10 -12.48
CA GLY A 259 13.08 -0.86 -12.71
C GLY A 259 12.78 -2.33 -13.07
N ALA A 260 13.01 -2.74 -14.31
CA ALA A 260 12.76 -4.11 -14.78
C ALA A 260 13.54 -4.45 -16.06
N TYR A 261 13.83 -5.73 -16.25
CA TYR A 261 14.48 -6.28 -17.45
C TYR A 261 13.79 -7.59 -17.90
N PRO A 262 14.07 -8.12 -19.11
CA PRO A 262 13.41 -9.33 -19.62
C PRO A 262 13.70 -10.56 -18.75
N GLY A 263 12.65 -11.15 -18.14
CA GLY A 263 12.77 -12.31 -17.25
C GLY A 263 12.76 -13.68 -17.95
N GLY A 264 12.96 -13.73 -19.27
CA GLY A 264 12.93 -14.97 -20.08
C GLY A 264 11.52 -15.48 -20.43
N TYR A 265 10.43 -14.88 -19.92
CA TYR A 265 9.08 -15.41 -20.13
C TYR A 265 8.68 -15.46 -21.62
N GLY A 266 8.11 -16.60 -22.03
CA GLY A 266 7.59 -16.82 -23.38
C GLY A 266 8.64 -17.21 -24.45
N THR A 267 9.94 -17.26 -24.13
CA THR A 267 10.94 -17.73 -25.10
C THR A 267 10.74 -19.21 -25.41
N GLY A 268 10.38 -19.54 -26.65
CA GLY A 268 10.09 -20.91 -27.08
C GLY A 268 8.61 -21.32 -27.01
N ALA A 269 7.69 -20.39 -26.71
CA ALA A 269 6.26 -20.67 -26.77
C ALA A 269 5.79 -21.06 -28.20
N GLY A 270 4.80 -21.96 -28.27
CA GLY A 270 4.22 -22.43 -29.53
C GLY A 270 3.35 -21.39 -30.25
N ALA A 271 2.97 -21.71 -31.50
CA ALA A 271 2.23 -20.81 -32.39
C ALA A 271 0.87 -20.33 -31.84
N ASP A 272 0.29 -20.99 -30.84
CA ASP A 272 -0.98 -20.60 -30.22
C ASP A 272 -0.93 -19.25 -29.46
N LEU A 273 0.25 -18.66 -29.24
CA LEU A 273 0.40 -17.29 -28.70
C LEU A 273 0.69 -16.21 -29.76
N GLU A 274 0.55 -16.53 -31.06
CA GLU A 274 0.65 -15.53 -32.15
C GLU A 274 -0.25 -14.32 -31.91
N GLY A 275 0.35 -13.12 -32.06
CA GLY A 275 -0.30 -11.82 -31.86
C GLY A 275 0.16 -11.06 -30.61
N TYR A 276 0.48 -11.75 -29.51
CA TYR A 276 0.79 -11.10 -28.22
C TYR A 276 2.28 -10.86 -27.96
N GLY A 277 3.20 -11.43 -28.75
CA GLY A 277 4.65 -11.29 -28.55
C GLY A 277 5.21 -9.85 -28.61
N THR A 278 4.48 -8.90 -29.22
CA THR A 278 4.83 -7.47 -29.16
C THR A 278 4.49 -6.84 -27.79
N THR A 279 3.54 -7.44 -27.06
CA THR A 279 3.02 -6.92 -25.78
C THR A 279 3.70 -7.49 -24.53
N SER A 280 4.60 -8.46 -24.67
CA SER A 280 5.37 -9.03 -23.55
C SER A 280 6.66 -8.28 -23.21
N GLY A 281 7.14 -7.38 -24.09
CA GLY A 281 8.41 -6.64 -23.89
C GLY A 281 8.41 -5.69 -22.69
N PRO A 282 9.58 -5.39 -22.08
CA PRO A 282 9.67 -4.64 -20.82
C PRO A 282 9.17 -3.18 -20.91
N SER A 283 9.25 -2.53 -22.08
CA SER A 283 8.67 -1.21 -22.30
C SER A 283 7.14 -1.19 -22.25
N VAL A 284 6.49 -2.34 -22.45
CA VAL A 284 5.02 -2.47 -22.35
C VAL A 284 4.58 -2.57 -20.89
N LEU A 285 5.48 -2.87 -19.95
CA LEU A 285 5.15 -2.97 -18.53
C LEU A 285 4.65 -1.62 -17.97
N SER A 286 5.49 -0.57 -18.01
CA SER A 286 5.10 0.78 -17.59
C SER A 286 3.95 1.34 -18.43
N GLY A 287 3.97 1.11 -19.75
CA GLY A 287 2.89 1.51 -20.65
C GLY A 287 1.53 0.84 -20.36
N ARG A 288 1.50 -0.43 -19.90
CA ARG A 288 0.27 -1.17 -19.57
C ARG A 288 -0.36 -0.66 -18.27
N VAL A 289 0.46 -0.30 -17.28
CA VAL A 289 0.01 0.41 -16.07
C VAL A 289 -0.67 1.73 -16.46
N SER A 290 0.03 2.59 -17.20
CA SER A 290 -0.50 3.87 -17.67
C SER A 290 -1.80 3.69 -18.49
N TYR A 291 -1.86 2.72 -19.39
CA TYR A 291 -3.05 2.41 -20.17
C TYR A 291 -4.24 1.95 -19.32
N PHE A 292 -4.03 1.05 -18.35
CA PHE A 292 -5.10 0.53 -17.51
C PHE A 292 -5.68 1.60 -16.58
N PHE A 293 -4.82 2.31 -15.86
CA PHE A 293 -5.23 3.38 -14.94
C PHE A 293 -5.59 4.69 -15.67
N GLY A 294 -5.27 4.83 -16.96
CA GLY A 294 -5.58 6.01 -17.78
C GLY A 294 -4.70 7.22 -17.47
N LEU A 295 -3.42 6.99 -17.20
CA LEU A 295 -2.44 8.00 -16.80
C LEU A 295 -1.72 8.57 -18.03
N GLU A 296 -1.51 9.89 -18.07
CA GLU A 296 -0.94 10.61 -19.21
C GLU A 296 0.47 11.17 -18.95
N GLY A 297 1.05 10.91 -17.76
CA GLY A 297 2.42 11.27 -17.41
C GLY A 297 3.51 10.38 -18.04
N PRO A 298 4.79 10.63 -17.74
CA PRO A 298 5.91 9.86 -18.30
C PRO A 298 5.86 8.37 -17.90
N ALA A 299 5.82 7.47 -18.89
CA ALA A 299 5.83 6.02 -18.67
C ALA A 299 7.18 5.42 -19.10
N ILE A 300 8.00 5.01 -18.13
CA ILE A 300 9.39 4.58 -18.33
C ILE A 300 9.66 3.25 -17.63
N THR A 301 10.24 2.30 -18.37
CA THR A 301 10.89 1.11 -17.80
C THR A 301 12.41 1.31 -17.88
N VAL A 302 13.12 1.07 -16.78
CA VAL A 302 14.57 1.30 -16.62
C VAL A 302 15.28 -0.02 -16.38
N ASP A 303 16.37 -0.26 -17.11
CA ASP A 303 17.35 -1.32 -16.80
C ASP A 303 18.73 -0.69 -16.51
N THR A 304 19.17 -0.82 -15.26
CA THR A 304 20.55 -0.65 -14.82
C THR A 304 20.98 -1.84 -13.94
N ALA A 305 20.45 -3.04 -14.22
CA ALA A 305 20.54 -4.22 -13.37
C ALA A 305 20.11 -3.94 -11.92
N CYS A 306 20.96 -4.23 -10.94
CA CYS A 306 20.62 -4.18 -9.50
C CYS A 306 20.23 -2.79 -8.97
N SER A 307 20.60 -1.70 -9.66
CA SER A 307 20.26 -0.33 -9.26
C SER A 307 18.95 0.20 -9.86
N SER A 308 18.27 -0.58 -10.72
CA SER A 308 17.16 -0.10 -11.58
C SER A 308 16.04 0.62 -10.82
N SER A 309 15.57 0.09 -9.69
CA SER A 309 14.52 0.74 -8.89
C SER A 309 14.95 2.05 -8.21
N LEU A 310 16.22 2.18 -7.82
CA LEU A 310 16.73 3.47 -7.28
C LEU A 310 16.95 4.49 -8.40
N VAL A 311 17.35 4.05 -9.60
CA VAL A 311 17.45 4.92 -10.78
C VAL A 311 16.06 5.37 -11.24
N ALA A 312 15.05 4.49 -11.19
CA ALA A 312 13.66 4.86 -11.42
C ALA A 312 13.15 5.91 -10.41
N LEU A 313 13.44 5.73 -9.11
CA LEU A 313 13.11 6.73 -8.07
C LEU A 313 13.86 8.06 -8.26
N HIS A 314 15.12 8.03 -8.72
CA HIS A 314 15.87 9.23 -9.06
C HIS A 314 15.24 9.99 -10.24
N GLN A 315 14.81 9.27 -11.30
CA GLN A 315 14.13 9.85 -12.45
C GLN A 315 12.76 10.42 -12.10
N ALA A 316 11.94 9.67 -11.35
CA ALA A 316 10.63 10.14 -10.88
C ALA A 316 10.75 11.41 -10.03
N GLY A 317 11.72 11.46 -9.11
CA GLY A 317 12.00 12.65 -8.31
C GLY A 317 12.48 13.85 -9.14
N TYR A 318 13.16 13.63 -10.27
CA TYR A 318 13.48 14.69 -11.21
C TYR A 318 12.21 15.20 -11.93
N ALA A 319 11.40 14.30 -12.50
CA ALA A 319 10.16 14.63 -13.19
C ALA A 319 9.19 15.43 -12.30
N LEU A 320 9.00 15.00 -11.04
CA LEU A 320 8.19 15.71 -10.05
C LEU A 320 8.71 17.12 -9.74
N ARG A 321 10.03 17.32 -9.64
CA ARG A 321 10.62 18.66 -9.40
C ARG A 321 10.62 19.57 -10.63
N GLN A 322 10.59 19.01 -11.84
CA GLN A 322 10.41 19.80 -13.07
C GLN A 322 8.93 20.08 -13.41
N GLY A 323 7.98 19.40 -12.76
CA GLY A 323 6.57 19.48 -13.11
C GLY A 323 6.22 18.72 -14.40
N GLU A 324 6.99 17.68 -14.74
CA GLU A 324 6.64 16.71 -15.79
C GLU A 324 5.53 15.73 -15.33
N CYS A 325 5.30 15.66 -14.01
CA CYS A 325 4.14 15.02 -13.38
C CYS A 325 3.81 15.66 -12.01
N SER A 326 2.60 15.41 -11.49
CA SER A 326 2.16 15.81 -10.14
C SER A 326 2.18 14.67 -9.12
N LEU A 327 2.21 13.42 -9.61
CA LEU A 327 2.30 12.17 -8.85
C LEU A 327 3.15 11.19 -9.68
N ALA A 328 3.88 10.27 -9.03
CA ALA A 328 4.62 9.22 -9.73
C ALA A 328 4.47 7.87 -9.01
N LEU A 329 4.11 6.84 -9.77
CA LEU A 329 4.21 5.45 -9.36
C LEU A 329 5.61 4.94 -9.67
N VAL A 330 6.32 4.48 -8.65
CA VAL A 330 7.75 4.16 -8.72
C VAL A 330 7.99 2.77 -8.15
N GLY A 331 8.81 1.96 -8.82
CA GLY A 331 9.10 0.64 -8.28
C GLY A 331 10.19 -0.13 -9.01
N GLY A 332 10.24 -1.42 -8.73
CA GLY A 332 11.01 -2.39 -9.49
C GLY A 332 10.44 -3.78 -9.30
N VAL A 333 10.66 -4.64 -10.29
CA VAL A 333 10.20 -6.03 -10.30
C VAL A 333 11.26 -6.95 -10.90
N THR A 334 11.35 -8.17 -10.38
CA THR A 334 12.04 -9.28 -11.03
C THR A 334 11.32 -10.58 -10.72
N VAL A 335 10.92 -11.30 -11.77
CA VAL A 335 10.43 -12.69 -11.70
C VAL A 335 11.31 -13.53 -12.62
N MET A 336 11.84 -14.62 -12.09
CA MET A 336 12.68 -15.58 -12.78
C MET A 336 11.77 -16.63 -13.45
N ALA A 337 11.49 -16.46 -14.75
CA ALA A 337 10.78 -17.49 -15.51
C ALA A 337 11.70 -18.66 -15.91
N THR A 338 13.00 -18.41 -16.04
CA THR A 338 14.05 -19.39 -16.33
C THR A 338 15.12 -19.39 -15.23
N PRO A 339 15.85 -20.52 -15.04
CA PRO A 339 16.94 -20.63 -14.06
C PRO A 339 18.25 -19.98 -14.53
N ASP A 340 18.26 -19.28 -15.67
CA ASP A 340 19.47 -18.89 -16.40
C ASP A 340 20.46 -18.09 -15.55
N VAL A 341 19.96 -17.19 -14.70
CA VAL A 341 20.77 -16.37 -13.78
C VAL A 341 21.63 -17.23 -12.83
N PHE A 342 21.09 -18.34 -12.33
CA PHE A 342 21.85 -19.27 -11.49
C PHE A 342 22.94 -19.96 -12.32
N THR A 343 22.61 -20.41 -13.54
CA THR A 343 23.62 -21.08 -14.38
C THR A 343 24.75 -20.14 -14.80
N GLU A 344 24.46 -18.88 -15.11
CA GLU A 344 25.46 -17.88 -15.52
C GLU A 344 26.35 -17.46 -14.34
N PHE A 345 25.76 -17.10 -13.20
CA PHE A 345 26.54 -16.72 -12.01
C PHE A 345 27.28 -17.90 -11.39
N ALA A 346 26.84 -19.15 -11.60
CA ALA A 346 27.64 -20.33 -11.27
C ALA A 346 28.93 -20.41 -12.09
N ARG A 347 28.90 -20.16 -13.42
CA ARG A 347 30.14 -20.11 -14.23
C ARG A 347 31.08 -18.99 -13.78
N GLN A 348 30.53 -17.88 -13.32
CA GLN A 348 31.29 -16.74 -12.79
C GLN A 348 31.76 -16.95 -11.33
N ARG A 349 31.34 -18.04 -10.67
CA ARG A 349 31.58 -18.33 -9.25
C ARG A 349 31.11 -17.20 -8.32
N GLY A 350 29.97 -16.58 -8.67
CA GLY A 350 29.37 -15.45 -7.97
C GLY A 350 28.17 -15.79 -7.10
N LEU A 351 27.72 -17.05 -7.07
CA LEU A 351 26.67 -17.52 -6.17
C LEU A 351 27.25 -17.93 -4.81
N ALA A 352 26.55 -17.57 -3.74
CA ALA A 352 26.77 -18.17 -2.43
C ALA A 352 26.45 -19.67 -2.50
N THR A 353 27.30 -20.52 -1.90
CA THR A 353 27.14 -21.99 -1.97
C THR A 353 25.87 -22.48 -1.28
N ASP A 354 25.45 -21.80 -0.23
CA ASP A 354 24.21 -21.98 0.53
C ASP A 354 23.07 -21.04 0.08
N GLY A 355 23.24 -20.31 -1.03
CA GLY A 355 22.25 -19.36 -1.54
C GLY A 355 21.98 -18.14 -0.66
N ARG A 356 22.80 -17.87 0.38
CA ARG A 356 22.58 -16.76 1.35
C ARG A 356 23.52 -15.59 1.12
N SER A 357 22.97 -14.38 1.03
CA SER A 357 23.76 -13.14 0.92
C SER A 357 24.30 -12.74 2.29
N LYS A 358 25.44 -13.32 2.69
CA LYS A 358 26.11 -13.15 4.01
C LYS A 358 26.79 -11.79 4.14
N ALA A 359 25.97 -10.74 4.10
CA ALA A 359 26.40 -9.37 3.89
C ALA A 359 27.39 -8.87 4.97
N PHE A 360 28.56 -8.42 4.55
CA PHE A 360 29.66 -7.90 5.37
C PHE A 360 30.28 -8.88 6.40
N ALA A 361 29.90 -10.15 6.41
CA ALA A 361 30.52 -11.20 7.21
C ALA A 361 31.89 -11.64 6.64
N ASP A 362 32.74 -12.29 7.45
CA ASP A 362 33.96 -12.93 6.91
C ASP A 362 33.66 -14.19 6.06
N SER A 363 32.49 -14.82 6.29
CA SER A 363 31.97 -15.97 5.56
C SER A 363 31.30 -15.64 4.21
N ALA A 364 31.47 -14.41 3.71
CA ALA A 364 30.92 -13.90 2.45
C ALA A 364 31.54 -14.60 1.21
N ASP A 365 30.84 -15.57 0.62
CA ASP A 365 31.28 -16.38 -0.53
C ASP A 365 30.56 -16.06 -1.87
N GLY A 366 29.52 -15.23 -1.87
CA GLY A 366 28.77 -14.88 -3.09
C GLY A 366 27.37 -14.30 -2.81
N ALA A 367 26.62 -14.07 -3.88
CA ALA A 367 25.25 -13.58 -3.81
C ALA A 367 24.22 -14.72 -3.75
N GLY A 368 23.17 -14.56 -2.95
CA GLY A 368 21.94 -15.33 -3.05
C GLY A 368 20.93 -14.62 -3.94
N PHE A 369 20.50 -15.19 -5.06
CA PHE A 369 19.53 -14.54 -5.95
C PHE A 369 18.09 -14.75 -5.52
N SER A 370 17.26 -13.74 -5.78
CA SER A 370 15.86 -13.74 -5.39
C SER A 370 14.98 -12.94 -6.33
N GLU A 371 13.69 -13.21 -6.24
CA GLU A 371 12.60 -12.50 -6.90
C GLU A 371 12.08 -11.36 -6.02
N GLY A 372 11.28 -10.49 -6.61
CA GLY A 372 10.53 -9.51 -5.83
C GLY A 372 9.87 -8.43 -6.66
N ILE A 373 8.95 -7.72 -6.04
CA ILE A 373 8.36 -6.48 -6.54
C ILE A 373 8.16 -5.53 -5.37
N GLY A 374 8.44 -4.24 -5.58
CA GLY A 374 8.03 -3.16 -4.68
C GLY A 374 7.54 -1.97 -5.48
N VAL A 375 6.46 -1.34 -5.01
CA VAL A 375 5.89 -0.11 -5.57
C VAL A 375 5.66 0.91 -4.46
N LEU A 376 5.99 2.16 -4.76
CA LEU A 376 5.79 3.36 -3.98
C LEU A 376 4.94 4.32 -4.82
N LEU A 377 4.03 5.07 -4.21
CA LEU A 377 3.59 6.36 -4.78
C LEU A 377 4.38 7.48 -4.16
N VAL A 378 4.98 8.33 -4.99
CA VAL A 378 5.77 9.49 -4.56
C VAL A 378 5.27 10.76 -5.25
N GLU A 379 5.22 11.86 -4.51
CA GLU A 379 4.88 13.20 -4.99
C GLU A 379 5.69 14.25 -4.22
N ARG A 380 5.61 15.53 -4.61
CA ARG A 380 6.22 16.64 -3.88
C ARG A 380 5.65 16.75 -2.46
N LEU A 381 6.47 17.04 -1.46
CA LEU A 381 6.01 17.18 -0.07
C LEU A 381 4.95 18.30 0.08
N SER A 382 5.08 19.40 -0.66
CA SER A 382 4.06 20.46 -0.69
C SER A 382 2.71 19.99 -1.26
N ASP A 383 2.73 19.14 -2.29
CA ASP A 383 1.54 18.57 -2.91
C ASP A 383 0.82 17.59 -1.96
N ALA A 384 1.57 16.67 -1.32
CA ALA A 384 0.99 15.74 -0.34
C ALA A 384 0.30 16.49 0.81
N GLN A 385 0.96 17.52 1.34
CA GLN A 385 0.41 18.38 2.39
C GLN A 385 -0.84 19.16 1.92
N ALA A 386 -0.82 19.69 0.69
CA ALA A 386 -1.96 20.44 0.13
C ALA A 386 -3.16 19.54 -0.21
N LYS A 387 -2.93 18.27 -0.55
CA LYS A 387 -3.97 17.26 -0.83
C LYS A 387 -4.48 16.55 0.43
N GLY A 388 -3.79 16.71 1.57
CA GLY A 388 -4.09 15.99 2.81
C GLY A 388 -3.66 14.50 2.78
N HIS A 389 -2.75 14.14 1.88
CA HIS A 389 -2.20 12.78 1.80
C HIS A 389 -1.20 12.53 2.94
N GLN A 390 -1.13 11.28 3.40
CA GLN A 390 -0.22 10.88 4.46
C GLN A 390 1.24 10.79 3.99
N VAL A 391 2.18 10.90 4.92
CA VAL A 391 3.63 10.82 4.70
C VAL A 391 4.23 9.98 5.84
N LEU A 392 4.91 8.85 5.56
CA LEU A 392 5.71 8.11 6.57
C LEU A 392 7.16 8.57 6.60
N ALA A 393 7.70 8.80 5.40
CA ALA A 393 9.11 9.05 5.16
C ALA A 393 9.27 9.97 3.96
N VAL A 394 10.42 10.62 3.92
CA VAL A 394 10.75 11.73 3.04
C VAL A 394 12.03 11.43 2.26
N VAL A 395 11.94 11.27 0.94
CA VAL A 395 13.10 11.19 0.03
C VAL A 395 13.73 12.58 -0.05
N ARG A 396 14.78 12.82 0.76
CA ARG A 396 15.48 14.10 0.86
C ARG A 396 16.40 14.40 -0.31
N SER A 397 17.01 13.37 -0.89
CA SER A 397 17.77 13.50 -2.13
C SER A 397 18.04 12.14 -2.78
N SER A 398 18.61 12.19 -3.98
CA SER A 398 19.19 11.04 -4.65
C SER A 398 20.38 11.47 -5.50
N ALA A 399 21.27 10.53 -5.79
CA ALA A 399 22.32 10.67 -6.77
C ALA A 399 22.54 9.35 -7.52
N VAL A 400 22.95 9.45 -8.78
CA VAL A 400 23.33 8.33 -9.64
C VAL A 400 24.67 8.65 -10.29
N ASN A 401 25.60 7.68 -10.33
CA ASN A 401 26.86 7.82 -11.07
C ASN A 401 27.30 6.50 -11.72
N GLN A 402 28.53 6.48 -12.25
CA GLN A 402 29.11 5.34 -12.94
C GLN A 402 30.54 5.05 -12.45
N ASP A 403 30.90 3.77 -12.41
CA ASP A 403 32.26 3.29 -12.11
C ASP A 403 33.25 3.55 -13.25
N GLY A 404 32.76 3.53 -14.50
CA GLY A 404 33.57 3.81 -15.69
C GLY A 404 34.68 2.77 -15.90
N ALA A 405 35.94 3.21 -15.90
CA ALA A 405 37.10 2.34 -16.11
C ALA A 405 37.62 1.75 -14.79
N SER A 406 36.85 0.84 -14.20
CA SER A 406 37.27 0.05 -13.03
C SER A 406 38.18 -1.13 -13.43
N ASN A 407 38.47 -2.04 -12.47
CA ASN A 407 39.35 -3.20 -12.70
C ASN A 407 38.73 -4.32 -13.56
N GLY A 408 37.48 -4.15 -14.00
CA GLY A 408 36.74 -5.06 -14.87
C GLY A 408 35.28 -4.61 -14.95
N LEU A 409 34.58 -4.85 -16.06
CA LEU A 409 33.24 -4.27 -16.29
C LEU A 409 32.23 -4.53 -15.16
N THR A 410 32.35 -5.68 -14.49
CA THR A 410 31.49 -6.12 -13.38
C THR A 410 32.11 -5.90 -11.99
N ALA A 411 33.30 -5.31 -11.90
CA ALA A 411 34.03 -5.10 -10.65
C ALA A 411 33.75 -3.69 -10.07
N PRO A 412 33.24 -3.59 -8.83
CA PRO A 412 32.79 -2.32 -8.25
C PRO A 412 33.93 -1.35 -7.92
N ASN A 413 33.65 -0.05 -7.95
CA ASN A 413 34.62 1.01 -7.66
C ASN A 413 34.27 1.80 -6.39
N GLY A 414 34.91 1.47 -5.26
CA GLY A 414 34.78 2.19 -3.98
C GLY A 414 34.87 3.72 -4.10
N PRO A 415 35.82 4.30 -4.86
CA PRO A 415 35.84 5.75 -5.11
C PRO A 415 34.59 6.31 -5.82
N SER A 416 33.90 5.56 -6.68
CA SER A 416 32.60 5.97 -7.24
C SER A 416 31.46 5.84 -6.24
N GLN A 417 31.47 4.81 -5.39
CA GLN A 417 30.52 4.67 -4.28
C GLN A 417 30.65 5.83 -3.28
N GLN A 418 31.88 6.20 -2.89
CA GLN A 418 32.16 7.40 -2.09
C GLN A 418 31.61 8.66 -2.76
N ARG A 419 31.82 8.83 -4.07
CA ARG A 419 31.30 9.97 -4.84
C ARG A 419 29.77 10.02 -4.91
N VAL A 420 29.06 8.89 -5.05
CA VAL A 420 27.59 8.92 -5.13
C VAL A 420 26.98 9.26 -3.76
N ILE A 421 27.54 8.75 -2.67
CA ILE A 421 27.19 9.11 -1.29
C ILE A 421 27.39 10.63 -1.08
N GLN A 422 28.58 11.15 -1.37
CA GLN A 422 28.90 12.58 -1.24
C GLN A 422 27.99 13.46 -2.11
N THR A 423 27.63 13.02 -3.31
CA THR A 423 26.71 13.74 -4.20
C THR A 423 25.28 13.76 -3.64
N ALA A 424 24.79 12.64 -3.11
CA ALA A 424 23.46 12.58 -2.50
C ALA A 424 23.37 13.47 -1.25
N LEU A 425 24.38 13.45 -0.38
CA LEU A 425 24.48 14.34 0.79
C LEU A 425 24.52 15.82 0.37
N SER A 426 25.35 16.16 -0.62
CA SER A 426 25.41 17.51 -1.18
C SER A 426 24.09 17.96 -1.82
N ASN A 427 23.34 17.06 -2.44
CA ASN A 427 22.02 17.34 -3.01
C ASN A 427 20.94 17.56 -1.93
N ALA A 428 21.08 16.95 -0.74
CA ALA A 428 20.17 17.15 0.39
C ALA A 428 20.52 18.38 1.26
N GLY A 429 21.72 18.95 1.08
CA GLY A 429 22.30 19.96 1.96
C GLY A 429 22.80 19.42 3.31
N LEU A 430 23.15 18.13 3.38
CA LEU A 430 23.45 17.40 4.62
C LEU A 430 24.94 17.04 4.77
N THR A 431 25.35 16.81 6.02
CA THR A 431 26.67 16.29 6.40
C THR A 431 26.67 14.77 6.62
N THR A 432 27.85 14.16 6.77
CA THR A 432 28.02 12.70 7.02
C THR A 432 27.61 12.28 8.43
N ALA A 433 27.65 13.19 9.42
CA ALA A 433 27.18 12.95 10.79
C ALA A 433 25.64 13.10 10.94
N GLU A 434 24.94 13.46 9.86
CA GLU A 434 23.49 13.69 9.83
C GLU A 434 22.66 12.49 9.33
N VAL A 435 23.31 11.38 8.98
CA VAL A 435 22.67 10.11 8.61
C VAL A 435 23.05 9.06 9.63
N ASP A 436 22.06 8.28 10.08
CA ASP A 436 22.17 7.34 11.20
C ASP A 436 22.42 5.90 10.74
N VAL A 437 21.76 5.51 9.64
CA VAL A 437 21.72 4.15 9.11
C VAL A 437 22.12 4.13 7.63
N VAL A 438 22.82 3.09 7.18
CA VAL A 438 22.88 2.72 5.75
C VAL A 438 22.33 1.32 5.56
N GLU A 439 21.28 1.23 4.74
CA GLU A 439 20.87 0.01 4.07
C GLU A 439 21.77 -0.15 2.83
N GLY A 440 22.77 -1.04 2.96
CA GLY A 440 23.83 -1.22 1.98
C GLY A 440 23.39 -2.00 0.74
N HIS A 441 24.20 -1.93 -0.31
CA HIS A 441 24.06 -2.85 -1.43
C HIS A 441 24.42 -4.28 -0.99
N GLY A 442 25.45 -4.47 -0.15
CA GLY A 442 25.72 -5.62 0.73
C GLY A 442 25.19 -6.96 0.21
N THR A 443 25.92 -7.56 -0.73
CA THR A 443 25.48 -8.73 -1.49
C THR A 443 26.05 -10.05 -0.97
N GLY A 444 26.90 -10.04 0.05
CA GLY A 444 27.60 -11.25 0.54
C GLY A 444 28.79 -11.63 -0.31
N THR A 445 29.32 -10.72 -1.13
CA THR A 445 30.40 -11.01 -2.08
C THR A 445 31.77 -10.64 -1.52
N THR A 446 32.72 -11.59 -1.60
CA THR A 446 34.08 -11.48 -1.04
C THR A 446 34.87 -10.25 -1.54
N LEU A 447 34.52 -9.71 -2.71
CA LEU A 447 35.13 -8.49 -3.28
C LEU A 447 34.26 -7.24 -3.08
N GLY A 448 32.94 -7.33 -3.21
CA GLY A 448 32.04 -6.18 -3.20
C GLY A 448 31.83 -5.62 -1.80
N ASP A 449 31.58 -6.49 -0.83
CA ASP A 449 31.22 -6.10 0.53
C ASP A 449 32.36 -5.34 1.25
N PRO A 450 33.65 -5.72 1.13
CA PRO A 450 34.74 -4.91 1.67
C PRO A 450 34.91 -3.56 0.97
N ILE A 451 34.62 -3.48 -0.33
CA ILE A 451 34.71 -2.23 -1.10
C ILE A 451 33.61 -1.24 -0.67
N GLU A 452 32.37 -1.72 -0.46
CA GLU A 452 31.29 -0.88 0.07
C GLU A 452 31.53 -0.48 1.53
N ALA A 453 31.92 -1.42 2.41
CA ALA A 453 32.20 -1.09 3.80
C ALA A 453 33.31 -0.02 3.93
N GLN A 454 34.38 -0.13 3.14
CA GLN A 454 35.42 0.90 3.05
C GLN A 454 34.91 2.23 2.46
N ALA A 455 33.97 2.21 1.51
CA ALA A 455 33.34 3.42 0.99
C ALA A 455 32.45 4.12 2.04
N VAL A 456 31.70 3.36 2.85
CA VAL A 456 30.89 3.86 3.98
C VAL A 456 31.78 4.39 5.10
N ILE A 457 32.84 3.66 5.50
CA ILE A 457 33.81 4.10 6.52
C ILE A 457 34.51 5.41 6.10
N ALA A 458 34.92 5.53 4.82
CA ALA A 458 35.62 6.70 4.31
C ALA A 458 34.72 7.91 3.98
N THR A 459 33.39 7.76 4.07
CA THR A 459 32.42 8.86 3.91
C THR A 459 31.66 9.10 5.20
N TYR A 460 30.69 8.25 5.49
CA TYR A 460 29.91 8.31 6.71
C TYR A 460 30.79 8.18 7.95
N GLY A 461 31.66 7.16 8.03
CA GLY A 461 32.42 6.79 9.24
C GLY A 461 33.37 7.83 9.86
N GLN A 462 33.48 9.03 9.30
CA GLN A 462 34.39 10.10 9.75
C GLN A 462 33.64 11.20 10.53
N ASP A 463 34.36 11.92 11.39
CA ASP A 463 33.91 13.16 12.08
C ASP A 463 32.56 13.05 12.83
N ARG A 464 32.42 12.04 13.70
CA ARG A 464 31.17 11.71 14.42
C ARG A 464 31.40 11.14 15.82
N GLU A 465 30.42 11.33 16.72
CA GLU A 465 30.45 10.82 18.10
C GLU A 465 29.70 9.49 18.28
N GLN A 466 28.60 9.29 17.55
CA GLN A 466 27.88 8.01 17.45
C GLN A 466 28.26 7.29 16.14
N PRO A 467 28.39 5.94 16.13
CA PRO A 467 28.63 5.19 14.90
C PRO A 467 27.40 5.20 13.99
N LEU A 468 27.61 5.00 12.68
CA LEU A 468 26.51 4.69 11.75
C LEU A 468 26.27 3.19 11.73
N LEU A 469 25.00 2.86 11.75
CA LEU A 469 24.47 1.51 11.72
C LEU A 469 24.43 1.01 10.26
N LEU A 470 25.08 -0.12 9.97
CA LEU A 470 25.18 -0.70 8.63
C LEU A 470 24.56 -2.11 8.59
N GLY A 471 23.77 -2.39 7.56
CA GLY A 471 23.20 -3.72 7.31
C GLY A 471 22.67 -3.89 5.88
N SER A 472 22.16 -5.07 5.54
CA SER A 472 21.53 -5.34 4.24
C SER A 472 20.35 -6.29 4.37
N LEU A 473 19.19 -5.89 3.83
CA LEU A 473 17.98 -6.71 3.67
C LEU A 473 18.22 -8.03 2.92
N LYS A 474 19.29 -8.09 2.10
CA LYS A 474 19.59 -9.27 1.27
C LYS A 474 20.04 -10.47 2.12
N SER A 475 20.47 -10.21 3.36
CA SER A 475 20.70 -11.25 4.36
C SER A 475 19.40 -11.94 4.84
N ASN A 476 18.24 -11.29 4.68
CA ASN A 476 16.93 -11.88 5.01
C ASN A 476 16.26 -12.53 3.80
N ILE A 477 16.18 -11.82 2.67
CA ILE A 477 15.34 -12.21 1.51
C ILE A 477 16.14 -12.46 0.22
N GLY A 478 17.47 -12.49 0.31
CA GLY A 478 18.36 -12.53 -0.85
C GLY A 478 18.32 -11.27 -1.72
N HIS A 479 19.05 -11.30 -2.83
CA HIS A 479 19.13 -10.20 -3.77
C HIS A 479 17.94 -10.24 -4.73
N THR A 480 16.91 -9.43 -4.45
CA THR A 480 15.69 -9.26 -5.27
C THR A 480 15.93 -8.47 -6.58
N GLN A 481 17.13 -8.59 -7.15
CA GLN A 481 17.52 -8.11 -8.49
C GLN A 481 17.13 -6.65 -8.78
N ALA A 482 16.27 -6.36 -9.78
CA ALA A 482 15.89 -4.99 -10.11
C ALA A 482 14.98 -4.34 -9.04
N ALA A 483 14.29 -5.15 -8.21
CA ALA A 483 13.51 -4.69 -7.07
C ALA A 483 14.36 -4.41 -5.81
N ALA A 484 15.64 -4.80 -5.77
CA ALA A 484 16.48 -4.71 -4.56
C ALA A 484 16.60 -3.31 -3.96
N GLY A 485 16.61 -2.28 -4.80
CA GLY A 485 16.60 -0.89 -4.37
C GLY A 485 15.32 -0.51 -3.63
N VAL A 486 14.16 -0.73 -4.26
CA VAL A 486 12.87 -0.43 -3.65
C VAL A 486 12.60 -1.31 -2.42
N SER A 487 13.01 -2.58 -2.40
CA SER A 487 12.93 -3.44 -1.21
C SER A 487 13.68 -2.82 -0.01
N GLY A 488 14.91 -2.32 -0.23
CA GLY A 488 15.69 -1.62 0.80
C GLY A 488 15.06 -0.30 1.25
N VAL A 489 14.46 0.47 0.33
CA VAL A 489 13.68 1.67 0.67
C VAL A 489 12.49 1.30 1.57
N ILE A 490 11.69 0.29 1.21
CA ILE A 490 10.52 -0.14 1.99
C ILE A 490 10.94 -0.56 3.41
N LYS A 491 12.00 -1.37 3.57
CA LYS A 491 12.56 -1.73 4.89
C LYS A 491 12.92 -0.48 5.71
N MET A 492 13.59 0.51 5.11
CA MET A 492 14.00 1.74 5.82
C MET A 492 12.83 2.67 6.14
N VAL A 493 11.78 2.71 5.32
CA VAL A 493 10.54 3.44 5.65
C VAL A 493 9.87 2.82 6.88
N MET A 494 9.79 1.49 6.97
CA MET A 494 9.24 0.83 8.15
C MET A 494 10.12 1.03 9.39
N ALA A 495 11.44 0.92 9.25
CA ALA A 495 12.39 1.20 10.33
C ALA A 495 12.27 2.64 10.89
N LEU A 496 12.00 3.63 10.02
CA LEU A 496 11.74 5.01 10.43
C LEU A 496 10.44 5.15 11.25
N GLN A 497 9.36 4.47 10.85
CA GLN A 497 8.09 4.47 11.60
C GLN A 497 8.20 3.78 12.96
N HIS A 498 8.78 2.57 12.99
CA HIS A 498 8.90 1.77 14.20
C HIS A 498 10.02 2.23 15.13
N ALA A 499 10.82 3.23 14.71
CA ALA A 499 11.96 3.76 15.46
C ALA A 499 12.96 2.68 15.89
N LEU A 500 13.16 1.66 15.06
CA LEU A 500 13.99 0.48 15.32
C LEU A 500 14.81 0.17 14.06
N VAL A 501 16.06 -0.27 14.24
CA VAL A 501 16.94 -0.73 13.17
C VAL A 501 17.09 -2.25 13.27
N PRO A 502 16.50 -3.03 12.35
CA PRO A 502 16.58 -4.49 12.37
C PRO A 502 17.95 -5.02 12.00
N ARG A 503 18.31 -6.18 12.56
CA ARG A 503 19.59 -6.86 12.31
C ARG A 503 19.80 -7.30 10.86
N THR A 504 21.06 -7.34 10.46
CA THR A 504 21.55 -8.06 9.29
C THR A 504 21.94 -9.48 9.71
N LEU A 505 21.60 -10.49 8.91
CA LEU A 505 21.79 -11.90 9.25
C LEU A 505 23.16 -12.45 8.80
N HIS A 506 23.51 -13.60 9.37
CA HIS A 506 24.68 -14.42 9.03
C HIS A 506 26.06 -13.78 9.29
N VAL A 507 26.13 -12.76 10.15
CA VAL A 507 27.40 -12.18 10.62
C VAL A 507 27.80 -12.84 11.94
N ASP A 508 28.52 -13.96 11.86
CA ASP A 508 29.18 -14.58 13.03
C ASP A 508 30.37 -13.71 13.49
N GLU A 509 31.20 -13.29 12.55
CA GLU A 509 32.25 -12.27 12.73
C GLU A 509 32.23 -11.30 11.51
N PRO A 510 32.41 -9.97 11.71
CA PRO A 510 32.58 -9.00 10.63
C PRO A 510 33.79 -9.31 9.75
N SER A 511 33.71 -8.99 8.45
CA SER A 511 34.77 -9.33 7.49
C SER A 511 36.14 -8.78 7.89
N SER A 512 37.14 -9.67 7.96
CA SER A 512 38.55 -9.37 8.26
C SER A 512 39.24 -8.59 7.15
N HIS A 513 38.60 -8.47 5.99
CA HIS A 513 39.05 -7.70 4.82
C HIS A 513 38.71 -6.19 4.92
N VAL A 514 38.12 -5.76 6.04
CA VAL A 514 37.74 -4.37 6.34
C VAL A 514 38.42 -3.92 7.64
N ASP A 515 39.08 -2.76 7.61
CA ASP A 515 39.53 -2.11 8.83
C ASP A 515 38.37 -1.32 9.47
N TRP A 516 37.55 -2.04 10.24
CA TRP A 516 36.46 -1.46 11.03
C TRP A 516 36.93 -0.46 12.09
N THR A 517 38.25 -0.34 12.36
CA THR A 517 38.79 0.65 13.29
C THR A 517 39.12 2.00 12.63
N ALA A 518 39.06 2.08 11.30
CA ALA A 518 39.36 3.29 10.53
C ALA A 518 38.22 4.34 10.49
N GLY A 519 37.07 4.07 11.12
CA GLY A 519 35.97 5.02 11.28
C GLY A 519 34.80 4.43 12.07
N ALA A 520 33.93 5.28 12.61
CA ALA A 520 32.79 4.86 13.43
C ALA A 520 31.62 4.38 12.56
N VAL A 521 31.65 3.08 12.24
CA VAL A 521 30.60 2.31 11.56
C VAL A 521 30.44 0.99 12.30
N GLU A 522 29.21 0.57 12.55
CA GLU A 522 28.86 -0.62 13.32
C GLU A 522 27.87 -1.49 12.52
N LEU A 523 28.17 -2.79 12.38
CA LEU A 523 27.24 -3.73 11.75
C LEU A 523 26.11 -4.06 12.72
N VAL A 524 24.87 -3.96 12.27
CA VAL A 524 23.68 -4.22 13.10
C VAL A 524 23.47 -5.73 13.23
N THR A 525 24.15 -6.37 14.19
CA THR A 525 24.02 -7.82 14.46
C THR A 525 22.82 -8.16 15.35
N GLU A 526 22.33 -7.20 16.14
CA GLU A 526 21.14 -7.29 16.99
C GLU A 526 20.16 -6.15 16.67
N ASN A 527 18.86 -6.37 16.86
CA ASN A 527 17.86 -5.30 16.69
C ASN A 527 18.06 -4.23 17.76
N GLN A 528 18.13 -2.97 17.36
CA GLN A 528 18.37 -1.86 18.29
C GLN A 528 17.44 -0.66 18.01
N PRO A 529 17.05 0.11 19.05
CA PRO A 529 16.32 1.36 18.85
C PRO A 529 17.09 2.30 17.92
N TRP A 530 16.38 2.95 17.00
CA TRP A 530 16.97 3.99 16.17
C TRP A 530 17.39 5.17 17.06
N PRO A 531 18.64 5.67 16.97
CA PRO A 531 19.11 6.79 17.78
C PRO A 531 18.13 7.97 17.81
N ASP A 532 17.82 8.43 19.02
CA ASP A 532 16.93 9.56 19.25
C ASP A 532 17.75 10.85 19.42
N THR A 533 17.42 11.89 18.65
CA THR A 533 18.24 13.10 18.53
C THR A 533 17.36 14.33 18.27
N ASP A 534 17.88 15.54 18.49
CA ASP A 534 17.21 16.81 18.19
C ASP A 534 16.98 17.07 16.68
N ARG A 535 17.31 16.11 15.79
CA ARG A 535 17.08 16.17 14.35
C ARG A 535 16.25 14.97 13.86
N PRO A 536 15.57 15.09 12.70
CA PRO A 536 14.93 13.95 12.06
C PRO A 536 15.87 12.74 11.88
N ARG A 537 15.30 11.54 11.96
CA ARG A 537 15.99 10.27 11.71
C ARG A 537 16.24 10.12 10.21
N ARG A 538 17.44 9.67 9.82
CA ARG A 538 17.83 9.62 8.39
C ARG A 538 18.61 8.36 8.03
N ALA A 539 18.30 7.80 6.86
CA ALA A 539 18.98 6.63 6.29
C ALA A 539 19.50 6.88 4.88
N GLY A 540 20.67 6.33 4.57
CA GLY A 540 21.13 6.13 3.20
C GLY A 540 20.67 4.76 2.68
N VAL A 541 20.23 4.69 1.42
CA VAL A 541 19.92 3.42 0.74
C VAL A 541 20.78 3.30 -0.51
N SER A 542 21.63 2.28 -0.56
CA SER A 542 22.57 2.00 -1.66
C SER A 542 22.06 0.89 -2.59
N SER A 543 22.25 1.06 -3.91
CA SER A 543 22.30 -0.09 -4.81
C SER A 543 23.22 0.16 -6.00
N PHE A 544 24.06 -0.83 -6.30
CA PHE A 544 25.12 -0.76 -7.30
C PHE A 544 24.87 -1.80 -8.38
N GLY A 545 24.63 -1.36 -9.62
CA GLY A 545 24.38 -2.25 -10.75
C GLY A 545 25.66 -2.90 -11.25
N VAL A 546 25.61 -4.19 -11.62
CA VAL A 546 26.73 -4.94 -12.21
C VAL A 546 27.25 -4.36 -13.55
N SER A 547 26.54 -3.38 -14.11
CA SER A 547 26.97 -2.54 -15.23
C SER A 547 27.81 -1.32 -14.83
N GLY A 548 28.16 -1.18 -13.54
CA GLY A 548 28.88 -0.05 -12.96
C GLY A 548 28.01 1.15 -12.59
N THR A 549 26.67 1.09 -12.75
CA THR A 549 25.76 2.20 -12.44
C THR A 549 25.35 2.19 -10.97
N ASN A 550 25.83 3.16 -10.20
CA ASN A 550 25.56 3.29 -8.77
C ASN A 550 24.40 4.26 -8.52
N ALA A 551 23.56 3.95 -7.53
CA ALA A 551 22.55 4.86 -7.01
C ALA A 551 22.60 4.91 -5.47
N HIS A 552 22.39 6.09 -4.90
CA HIS A 552 22.23 6.28 -3.45
C HIS A 552 21.10 7.28 -3.18
N ILE A 553 20.21 6.94 -2.25
CA ILE A 553 19.04 7.73 -1.83
C ILE A 553 19.24 8.15 -0.37
N ILE A 554 18.85 9.38 -0.01
CA ILE A 554 18.71 9.78 1.40
C ILE A 554 17.23 9.83 1.77
N LEU A 555 16.84 9.07 2.78
CA LEU A 555 15.52 9.07 3.42
C LEU A 555 15.59 9.82 4.76
N GLU A 556 14.48 10.44 5.13
CA GLU A 556 14.25 11.13 6.41
C GLU A 556 12.87 10.72 6.97
N SER A 557 12.69 10.70 8.29
CA SER A 557 11.39 10.51 8.92
C SER A 557 10.39 11.60 8.49
N ALA A 558 9.09 11.27 8.36
CA ALA A 558 8.07 12.28 8.11
C ALA A 558 8.14 13.47 9.10
N PRO A 559 7.77 14.70 8.66
CA PRO A 559 7.61 15.82 9.57
C PRO A 559 6.54 15.48 10.60
N THR A 560 6.87 15.56 11.89
CA THR A 560 5.88 15.45 12.95
C THR A 560 4.83 16.54 12.77
N GLN A 561 3.57 16.17 12.52
CA GLN A 561 2.49 17.15 12.47
C GLN A 561 2.34 17.78 13.86
N ALA A 562 2.66 19.07 13.96
CA ALA A 562 2.40 19.84 15.17
C ALA A 562 0.88 20.01 15.31
N VAL A 563 0.29 19.29 16.27
CA VAL A 563 -1.17 19.13 16.44
C VAL A 563 -1.90 20.45 16.75
N ASP A 564 -1.17 21.50 17.13
CA ASP A 564 -1.71 22.77 17.64
C ASP A 564 -1.94 23.89 16.59
N ASP A 565 -1.42 23.81 15.35
CA ASP A 565 -1.39 24.98 14.44
C ASP A 565 -1.87 24.70 12.99
N ALA A 566 -2.74 23.71 12.81
CA ALA A 566 -3.40 23.44 11.54
C ALA A 566 -4.47 24.52 11.22
N GLN A 567 -4.09 25.58 10.52
CA GLN A 567 -5.03 26.47 9.81
C GLN A 567 -5.96 25.61 8.92
N PRO A 568 -7.30 25.70 9.06
CA PRO A 568 -8.20 24.89 8.25
C PRO A 568 -8.05 25.22 6.76
N VAL A 569 -7.59 24.25 5.97
CA VAL A 569 -7.78 24.24 4.53
C VAL A 569 -9.26 23.95 4.22
N ASP A 570 -9.82 24.62 3.21
CA ASP A 570 -11.22 24.48 2.78
C ASP A 570 -11.50 23.14 2.04
N ALA A 571 -11.10 22.03 2.65
CA ALA A 571 -11.86 20.79 2.51
C ALA A 571 -13.28 21.01 3.10
N PRO A 572 -14.28 20.17 2.76
CA PRO A 572 -15.58 20.18 3.43
C PRO A 572 -15.44 19.63 4.87
N VAL A 573 -14.81 20.43 5.73
CA VAL A 573 -14.48 20.10 7.11
C VAL A 573 -15.75 19.90 7.93
N VAL A 574 -16.05 18.65 8.24
CA VAL A 574 -16.88 18.29 9.39
C VAL A 574 -16.04 18.65 10.62
N GLY A 575 -16.26 19.85 11.16
CA GLY A 575 -15.39 20.48 12.15
C GLY A 575 -15.11 19.62 13.39
N SER A 576 -13.88 19.72 13.90
CA SER A 576 -13.45 19.08 15.16
C SER A 576 -14.23 19.57 16.38
N GLU A 577 -14.90 20.72 16.31
CA GLU A 577 -16.06 21.06 17.16
C GLU A 577 -17.32 20.26 16.74
N LEU A 578 -17.19 18.93 16.67
CA LEU A 578 -18.28 18.06 16.25
C LEU A 578 -19.30 17.98 17.39
N VAL A 579 -20.45 18.65 17.22
CA VAL A 579 -21.63 18.44 18.07
C VAL A 579 -21.92 16.93 18.07
N PRO A 580 -21.92 16.26 19.24
CA PRO A 580 -22.23 14.84 19.30
C PRO A 580 -23.60 14.60 18.68
N LEU A 581 -23.70 13.66 17.72
CA LEU A 581 -25.00 13.22 17.22
C LEU A 581 -25.82 12.77 18.44
N PRO A 582 -26.95 13.43 18.76
CA PRO A 582 -27.64 13.24 20.05
C PRO A 582 -28.33 11.88 20.19
N LEU A 583 -28.24 11.04 19.16
CA LEU A 583 -28.74 9.67 19.12
C LEU A 583 -27.68 8.78 18.43
N PRO A 584 -27.49 7.52 18.89
CA PRO A 584 -26.60 6.55 18.26
C PRO A 584 -27.23 5.99 16.97
N LEU A 585 -27.20 6.77 15.90
CA LEU A 585 -27.54 6.27 14.56
C LEU A 585 -26.45 5.31 14.07
N PRO A 586 -26.81 4.14 13.49
CA PRO A 586 -25.82 3.25 12.87
C PRO A 586 -25.17 3.94 11.68
N LEU A 587 -23.84 4.00 11.68
CA LEU A 587 -23.07 4.51 10.54
C LEU A 587 -23.15 3.49 9.38
N PRO A 588 -23.50 3.91 8.15
CA PRO A 588 -23.48 3.03 6.99
C PRO A 588 -22.03 2.72 6.61
N LEU A 589 -21.66 1.44 6.65
CA LEU A 589 -20.40 0.99 6.07
C LEU A 589 -20.68 0.45 4.68
N VAL A 590 -20.18 1.13 3.65
CA VAL A 590 -20.46 0.83 2.25
C VAL A 590 -19.30 0.05 1.63
N ILE A 591 -19.58 -1.04 0.92
CA ILE A 591 -18.55 -1.83 0.23
C ILE A 591 -19.04 -2.22 -1.17
N SER A 592 -18.10 -2.48 -2.08
CA SER A 592 -18.44 -2.93 -3.43
C SER A 592 -17.34 -3.81 -4.04
N ALA A 593 -17.72 -4.63 -5.03
CA ALA A 593 -16.81 -5.46 -5.82
C ALA A 593 -17.36 -5.72 -7.24
N LYS A 594 -16.49 -6.19 -8.15
CA LYS A 594 -16.87 -6.59 -9.52
C LYS A 594 -17.58 -7.95 -9.59
N THR A 595 -17.61 -8.71 -8.50
CA THR A 595 -18.27 -10.02 -8.43
C THR A 595 -18.99 -10.19 -7.09
N GLN A 596 -20.03 -11.02 -7.07
CA GLN A 596 -20.79 -11.30 -5.85
C GLN A 596 -19.94 -12.02 -4.77
N SER A 597 -18.98 -12.85 -5.18
CA SER A 597 -18.08 -13.56 -4.25
C SER A 597 -17.11 -12.60 -3.57
N ALA A 598 -16.45 -11.72 -4.32
CA ALA A 598 -15.56 -10.71 -3.75
C ALA A 598 -16.30 -9.69 -2.87
N LEU A 599 -17.58 -9.42 -3.15
CA LEU A 599 -18.40 -8.59 -2.26
C LEU A 599 -18.62 -9.25 -0.90
N THR A 600 -18.95 -10.55 -0.86
CA THR A 600 -19.16 -11.29 0.38
C THR A 600 -17.85 -11.42 1.17
N GLU A 601 -16.75 -11.76 0.52
CA GLU A 601 -15.42 -11.78 1.14
C GLU A 601 -15.06 -10.42 1.78
N TYR A 602 -15.34 -9.32 1.10
CA TYR A 602 -15.09 -7.97 1.62
C TYR A 602 -16.03 -7.59 2.78
N GLU A 603 -17.26 -8.13 2.82
CA GLU A 603 -18.16 -7.97 3.98
C GLU A 603 -17.57 -8.65 5.22
N ASP A 604 -17.20 -9.92 5.10
CA ASP A 604 -16.70 -10.69 6.23
C ASP A 604 -15.36 -10.11 6.75
N ARG A 605 -14.47 -9.70 5.84
CA ARG A 605 -13.21 -9.00 6.18
C ARG A 605 -13.45 -7.69 6.94
N LEU A 606 -14.44 -6.90 6.52
CA LEU A 606 -14.83 -5.66 7.21
C LEU A 606 -15.41 -5.96 8.61
N ARG A 607 -16.22 -7.01 8.74
CA ARG A 607 -16.80 -7.42 10.03
C ARG A 607 -15.74 -7.90 11.02
N ALA A 608 -14.74 -8.64 10.56
CA ALA A 608 -13.64 -9.10 11.39
C ALA A 608 -12.68 -7.99 11.80
N TYR A 609 -12.32 -7.08 10.88
CA TYR A 609 -11.54 -5.88 11.18
C TYR A 609 -12.13 -5.08 12.36
N LEU A 610 -13.46 -4.86 12.36
CA LEU A 610 -14.17 -4.16 13.42
C LEU A 610 -14.21 -4.93 14.75
N ALA A 611 -14.06 -6.26 14.73
CA ALA A 611 -13.99 -7.09 15.94
C ALA A 611 -12.57 -7.15 16.52
N ALA A 612 -11.56 -7.24 15.66
CA ALA A 612 -10.14 -7.25 16.03
C ALA A 612 -9.62 -5.88 16.50
N SER A 613 -10.22 -4.78 15.99
CA SER A 613 -9.85 -3.39 16.34
C SER A 613 -10.93 -2.69 17.20
N PRO A 614 -11.20 -3.11 18.45
CA PRO A 614 -12.28 -2.55 19.29
C PRO A 614 -12.08 -1.09 19.74
N GLY A 615 -10.95 -0.46 19.36
CA GLY A 615 -10.66 0.96 19.57
C GLY A 615 -10.71 1.82 18.29
N VAL A 616 -11.07 1.26 17.13
CA VAL A 616 -11.11 2.02 15.87
C VAL A 616 -12.22 3.07 15.87
N ASP A 617 -11.96 4.25 15.29
CA ASP A 617 -13.04 5.16 14.94
C ASP A 617 -13.82 4.62 13.73
N VAL A 618 -14.98 4.03 14.00
CA VAL A 618 -15.92 3.54 12.98
C VAL A 618 -16.39 4.66 12.04
N ARG A 619 -16.31 5.94 12.42
CA ARG A 619 -16.57 7.09 11.52
C ARG A 619 -15.46 7.25 10.49
N ALA A 620 -14.19 7.13 10.88
CA ALA A 620 -13.08 7.08 9.93
C ALA A 620 -13.24 5.91 8.95
N VAL A 621 -13.58 4.70 9.44
CA VAL A 621 -13.88 3.53 8.59
C VAL A 621 -14.99 3.83 7.59
N ALA A 622 -16.15 4.34 8.06
CA ALA A 622 -17.29 4.68 7.22
C ALA A 622 -16.94 5.72 6.14
N SER A 623 -16.17 6.75 6.52
CA SER A 623 -15.70 7.81 5.61
C SER A 623 -14.75 7.26 4.55
N THR A 624 -13.70 6.53 4.94
CA THR A 624 -12.72 5.91 4.05
C THR A 624 -13.41 5.02 3.02
N LEU A 625 -14.31 4.15 3.47
CA LEU A 625 -15.12 3.28 2.61
C LEU A 625 -15.98 4.05 1.60
N ALA A 626 -16.55 5.18 1.99
CA ALA A 626 -17.45 5.98 1.16
C ALA A 626 -16.74 6.91 0.15
N VAL A 627 -15.50 7.35 0.42
CA VAL A 627 -14.84 8.41 -0.39
C VAL A 627 -13.49 8.03 -1.00
N THR A 628 -12.85 6.93 -0.58
CA THR A 628 -11.47 6.55 -1.03
C THR A 628 -11.41 5.23 -1.81
N ARG A 629 -12.56 4.65 -2.17
CA ARG A 629 -12.67 3.33 -2.79
C ARG A 629 -13.46 3.39 -4.09
N SER A 630 -13.03 2.62 -5.09
CA SER A 630 -13.78 2.48 -6.34
C SER A 630 -15.16 1.86 -6.07
N VAL A 631 -16.19 2.38 -6.73
CA VAL A 631 -17.58 1.97 -6.50
C VAL A 631 -18.08 1.07 -7.65
N PHE A 632 -17.98 -0.24 -7.44
CA PHE A 632 -18.33 -1.30 -8.40
C PHE A 632 -19.83 -1.64 -8.41
N GLU A 633 -20.20 -2.64 -9.21
CA GLU A 633 -21.58 -3.06 -9.49
C GLU A 633 -22.21 -3.91 -8.39
N HIS A 634 -21.51 -4.87 -7.78
CA HIS A 634 -22.01 -5.58 -6.59
C HIS A 634 -21.72 -4.70 -5.37
N ARG A 635 -22.74 -4.38 -4.57
CA ARG A 635 -22.62 -3.49 -3.40
C ARG A 635 -23.27 -4.08 -2.15
N ALA A 636 -22.75 -3.74 -0.99
CA ALA A 636 -23.38 -3.99 0.30
C ALA A 636 -23.29 -2.76 1.21
N VAL A 637 -24.27 -2.63 2.10
CA VAL A 637 -24.30 -1.60 3.14
C VAL A 637 -24.57 -2.28 4.49
N LEU A 638 -23.60 -2.23 5.39
CA LEU A 638 -23.73 -2.72 6.76
C LEU A 638 -24.30 -1.60 7.63
N LEU A 639 -25.32 -1.91 8.44
CA LEU A 639 -26.05 -0.96 9.30
C LEU A 639 -26.31 -1.63 10.64
N GLY A 640 -25.36 -1.47 11.57
CA GLY A 640 -25.32 -2.25 12.81
C GLY A 640 -25.15 -3.74 12.49
N ASP A 641 -25.99 -4.57 13.10
CA ASP A 641 -25.92 -6.03 12.93
C ASP A 641 -26.35 -6.51 11.53
N GLY A 642 -27.10 -5.71 10.78
CA GLY A 642 -27.67 -6.09 9.48
C GLY A 642 -26.86 -5.64 8.26
N THR A 643 -27.06 -6.33 7.13
CA THR A 643 -26.52 -5.94 5.82
C THR A 643 -27.61 -5.90 4.75
N VAL A 644 -27.50 -4.93 3.84
CA VAL A 644 -28.30 -4.87 2.60
C VAL A 644 -27.36 -5.05 1.42
N THR A 645 -27.48 -6.16 0.69
CA THR A 645 -26.69 -6.48 -0.51
C THR A 645 -27.50 -6.28 -1.80
N GLY A 646 -26.86 -5.89 -2.91
CA GLY A 646 -27.49 -5.88 -4.22
C GLY A 646 -26.54 -5.50 -5.37
N THR A 647 -26.98 -5.74 -6.60
CA THR A 647 -26.27 -5.27 -7.80
C THR A 647 -26.86 -3.92 -8.22
N ALA A 648 -26.01 -2.90 -8.34
CA ALA A 648 -26.39 -1.57 -8.78
C ALA A 648 -26.75 -1.56 -10.28
N VAL A 649 -27.81 -0.82 -10.61
CA VAL A 649 -28.14 -0.43 -11.98
C VAL A 649 -27.53 0.96 -12.21
N THR A 650 -26.94 1.19 -13.38
CA THR A 650 -26.43 2.51 -13.79
C THR A 650 -27.61 3.44 -14.12
N ASP A 651 -27.59 4.67 -13.60
CA ASP A 651 -28.57 5.75 -13.82
C ASP A 651 -30.05 5.29 -13.82
N PRO A 652 -30.54 4.64 -12.75
CA PRO A 652 -31.93 4.20 -12.65
C PRO A 652 -32.85 5.40 -12.36
N PRO A 653 -34.00 5.53 -13.05
CA PRO A 653 -34.89 6.66 -12.85
C PRO A 653 -35.51 6.66 -11.45
N VAL A 654 -35.31 7.74 -10.69
CA VAL A 654 -35.73 7.88 -9.30
C VAL A 654 -37.11 8.53 -9.21
N VAL A 655 -38.04 7.91 -8.48
CA VAL A 655 -39.39 8.46 -8.25
C VAL A 655 -39.61 8.69 -6.77
N PHE A 656 -39.81 9.94 -6.34
CA PHE A 656 -40.20 10.25 -4.97
C PHE A 656 -41.72 10.16 -4.80
N VAL A 657 -42.17 9.37 -3.82
CA VAL A 657 -43.58 9.08 -3.57
C VAL A 657 -44.02 9.72 -2.25
N PHE A 658 -44.96 10.66 -2.33
CA PHE A 658 -45.45 11.45 -1.21
C PHE A 658 -46.78 10.88 -0.70
N PRO A 659 -46.81 10.20 0.47
CA PRO A 659 -48.00 9.50 0.95
C PRO A 659 -49.09 10.44 1.45
N GLY A 660 -50.30 9.90 1.55
CA GLY A 660 -51.45 10.60 2.14
C GLY A 660 -51.48 10.60 3.67
N GLN A 661 -52.54 11.22 4.20
CA GLN A 661 -52.93 11.13 5.61
C GLN A 661 -53.23 9.67 5.99
N GLY A 662 -52.90 9.28 7.22
CA GLY A 662 -52.88 7.89 7.70
C GLY A 662 -51.48 7.36 8.01
N SER A 663 -50.43 8.11 7.69
CA SER A 663 -49.03 7.80 7.96
C SER A 663 -48.44 8.52 9.19
N GLN A 664 -49.19 9.46 9.78
CA GLN A 664 -48.74 10.29 10.89
C GLN A 664 -48.62 9.51 12.22
N ARG A 665 -47.62 9.86 13.03
CA ARG A 665 -47.43 9.37 14.40
C ARG A 665 -46.93 10.50 15.31
N ALA A 666 -47.15 10.37 16.61
CA ALA A 666 -46.46 11.21 17.59
C ALA A 666 -44.93 11.04 17.45
N GLY A 667 -44.19 12.14 17.68
CA GLY A 667 -42.74 12.19 17.56
C GLY A 667 -42.18 11.89 16.16
N MET A 668 -42.97 12.08 15.09
CA MET A 668 -42.45 11.93 13.72
C MET A 668 -41.49 13.08 13.38
N GLY A 669 -40.24 12.73 13.03
CA GLY A 669 -39.20 13.71 12.65
C GLY A 669 -38.34 14.25 13.79
N GLU A 670 -38.68 14.02 15.07
CA GLU A 670 -37.90 14.53 16.22
C GLU A 670 -36.45 14.01 16.21
N GLU A 671 -36.26 12.71 16.01
CA GLU A 671 -34.94 12.06 15.90
C GLU A 671 -34.11 12.61 14.72
N LEU A 672 -34.78 12.93 13.60
CA LEU A 672 -34.14 13.50 12.41
C LEU A 672 -33.76 14.97 12.60
N ALA A 673 -34.58 15.75 13.31
CA ALA A 673 -34.26 17.13 13.67
C ALA A 673 -33.11 17.20 14.68
N ALA A 674 -33.02 16.23 15.59
CA ALA A 674 -31.90 16.11 16.52
C ALA A 674 -30.60 15.72 15.79
N ALA A 675 -30.65 14.77 14.85
CA ALA A 675 -29.46 14.26 14.15
C ALA A 675 -28.99 15.12 12.95
N PHE A 676 -29.90 15.78 12.22
CA PHE A 676 -29.59 16.43 10.95
C PHE A 676 -29.98 17.93 10.94
N PRO A 677 -29.02 18.86 11.12
CA PRO A 677 -29.27 20.31 11.10
C PRO A 677 -29.86 20.87 9.79
N VAL A 678 -29.77 20.12 8.68
CA VAL A 678 -30.47 20.44 7.43
C VAL A 678 -31.97 20.18 7.56
N PHE A 679 -32.35 18.97 8.01
CA PHE A 679 -33.74 18.58 8.25
C PHE A 679 -34.40 19.51 9.26
N ALA A 680 -33.75 19.78 10.41
CA ALA A 680 -34.30 20.64 11.46
C ALA A 680 -34.63 22.05 10.95
N ARG A 681 -33.70 22.66 10.18
CA ARG A 681 -33.85 24.00 9.62
C ARG A 681 -34.98 24.07 8.61
N ILE A 682 -35.08 23.10 7.71
CA ILE A 682 -36.14 23.05 6.71
C ILE A 682 -37.48 22.79 7.39
N HIS A 683 -37.57 21.83 8.33
CA HIS A 683 -38.78 21.55 9.08
C HIS A 683 -39.30 22.81 9.80
N GLN A 684 -38.44 23.55 10.49
CA GLN A 684 -38.82 24.81 11.15
C GLN A 684 -39.30 25.86 10.15
N GLN A 685 -38.58 26.04 9.03
CA GLN A 685 -38.96 26.99 7.97
C GLN A 685 -40.34 26.68 7.38
N VAL A 686 -40.71 25.40 7.22
CA VAL A 686 -42.07 25.03 6.81
C VAL A 686 -43.06 25.27 7.95
N TRP A 687 -42.71 24.90 9.19
CA TRP A 687 -43.61 25.03 10.35
C TRP A 687 -44.01 26.48 10.63
N ASP A 688 -43.07 27.42 10.50
CA ASP A 688 -43.30 28.87 10.68
C ASP A 688 -44.27 29.47 9.64
N LEU A 689 -44.57 28.73 8.56
CA LEU A 689 -45.49 29.14 7.47
C LEU A 689 -46.87 28.45 7.52
N LEU A 690 -47.11 27.54 8.46
CA LEU A 690 -48.34 26.75 8.54
C LEU A 690 -49.31 27.27 9.62
N ASP A 691 -50.60 27.38 9.27
CA ASP A 691 -51.69 27.70 10.22
C ASP A 691 -52.12 26.41 10.93
N VAL A 692 -51.26 25.90 11.83
CA VAL A 692 -51.48 24.66 12.59
C VAL A 692 -52.19 24.98 13.92
N PRO A 693 -53.44 24.52 14.12
CA PRO A 693 -54.12 24.67 15.40
C PRO A 693 -53.57 23.67 16.44
N ASP A 694 -53.64 24.06 17.72
CA ASP A 694 -53.17 23.27 18.88
C ASP A 694 -54.12 22.08 19.15
N LEU A 695 -53.97 21.02 18.34
CA LEU A 695 -54.86 19.85 18.25
C LEU A 695 -54.07 18.53 18.26
N GLU A 696 -54.79 17.43 18.50
CA GLU A 696 -54.24 16.07 18.49
C GLU A 696 -53.71 15.63 17.11
N VAL A 697 -52.63 14.83 17.11
CA VAL A 697 -51.88 14.46 15.89
C VAL A 697 -52.71 13.69 14.86
N ASN A 698 -53.82 13.07 15.28
CA ASN A 698 -54.73 12.32 14.42
C ASN A 698 -55.89 13.15 13.86
N GLU A 699 -56.07 14.41 14.29
CA GLU A 699 -57.07 15.30 13.71
C GLU A 699 -56.60 15.85 12.37
N THR A 700 -57.47 15.86 11.37
CA THR A 700 -57.16 16.28 9.99
C THR A 700 -56.58 17.69 9.90
N GLY A 701 -57.02 18.59 10.80
CA GLY A 701 -56.50 19.95 10.93
C GLY A 701 -55.01 20.02 11.27
N TYR A 702 -54.48 19.06 12.03
CA TYR A 702 -53.05 18.98 12.40
C TYR A 702 -52.28 18.02 11.48
N ALA A 703 -52.88 16.86 11.16
CA ALA A 703 -52.21 15.79 10.44
C ALA A 703 -51.75 16.20 9.03
N GLN A 704 -52.53 17.02 8.30
CA GLN A 704 -52.16 17.41 6.94
C GLN A 704 -51.00 18.42 6.88
N PRO A 705 -51.00 19.53 7.65
CA PRO A 705 -49.84 20.43 7.74
C PRO A 705 -48.59 19.72 8.25
N ALA A 706 -48.69 18.90 9.30
CA ALA A 706 -47.54 18.21 9.88
C ALA A 706 -46.93 17.17 8.92
N LEU A 707 -47.75 16.43 8.16
CA LEU A 707 -47.25 15.53 7.12
C LEU A 707 -46.58 16.28 5.97
N PHE A 708 -47.08 17.45 5.57
CA PHE A 708 -46.44 18.29 4.57
C PHE A 708 -45.06 18.79 5.03
N ALA A 709 -44.96 19.32 6.26
CA ALA A 709 -43.68 19.76 6.84
C ALA A 709 -42.65 18.63 6.92
N LEU A 710 -43.05 17.45 7.39
CA LEU A 710 -42.20 16.26 7.41
C LEU A 710 -41.75 15.85 6.00
N GLN A 711 -42.66 15.82 5.03
CA GLN A 711 -42.36 15.41 3.65
C GLN A 711 -41.38 16.38 2.95
N VAL A 712 -41.52 17.69 3.16
CA VAL A 712 -40.61 18.70 2.62
C VAL A 712 -39.23 18.65 3.30
N ALA A 713 -39.19 18.44 4.62
CA ALA A 713 -37.92 18.28 5.35
C ALA A 713 -37.17 16.99 4.96
N LEU A 714 -37.88 15.88 4.72
CA LEU A 714 -37.31 14.65 4.18
C LEU A 714 -36.76 14.84 2.76
N PHE A 715 -37.48 15.55 1.89
CA PHE A 715 -37.00 15.88 0.54
C PHE A 715 -35.66 16.66 0.60
N GLY A 716 -35.62 17.74 1.38
CA GLY A 716 -34.40 18.57 1.47
C GLY A 716 -33.22 17.86 2.13
N LEU A 717 -33.46 16.88 3.01
CA LEU A 717 -32.41 16.01 3.54
C LEU A 717 -31.83 15.10 2.45
N LEU A 718 -32.67 14.44 1.65
CA LEU A 718 -32.24 13.59 0.53
C LEU A 718 -31.50 14.39 -0.55
N GLU A 719 -31.99 15.59 -0.89
CA GLU A 719 -31.29 16.47 -1.84
C GLU A 719 -29.91 16.89 -1.31
N SER A 720 -29.77 17.12 0.00
CA SER A 720 -28.46 17.44 0.61
C SER A 720 -27.43 16.31 0.55
N TRP A 721 -27.88 15.08 0.28
CA TRP A 721 -27.03 13.91 -0.02
C TRP A 721 -26.87 13.66 -1.53
N GLY A 722 -27.33 14.58 -2.38
CA GLY A 722 -27.25 14.48 -3.85
C GLY A 722 -28.35 13.65 -4.50
N VAL A 723 -29.28 13.06 -3.74
CA VAL A 723 -30.36 12.22 -4.29
C VAL A 723 -31.44 13.12 -4.89
N ARG A 724 -31.72 12.96 -6.19
CA ARG A 724 -32.69 13.77 -6.94
C ARG A 724 -33.74 12.89 -7.63
N PRO A 725 -35.02 13.31 -7.66
CA PRO A 725 -36.06 12.59 -8.39
C PRO A 725 -36.13 13.02 -9.86
N ASP A 726 -36.25 12.05 -10.76
CA ASP A 726 -36.67 12.26 -12.16
C ASP A 726 -38.19 12.51 -12.27
N ALA A 727 -38.96 11.97 -11.32
CA ALA A 727 -40.39 12.19 -11.21
C ALA A 727 -40.87 12.21 -9.76
N VAL A 728 -42.01 12.86 -9.53
CA VAL A 728 -42.69 12.89 -8.23
C VAL A 728 -44.14 12.43 -8.37
N VAL A 729 -44.63 11.67 -7.39
CA VAL A 729 -46.03 11.23 -7.32
C VAL A 729 -46.55 11.47 -5.91
N GLY A 730 -47.66 12.17 -5.78
CA GLY A 730 -48.34 12.37 -4.51
C GLY A 730 -49.65 11.58 -4.43
N HIS A 731 -50.12 11.35 -3.20
CA HIS A 731 -51.47 10.83 -2.96
C HIS A 731 -52.25 11.78 -2.04
N SER A 732 -53.28 12.46 -2.58
CA SER A 732 -54.16 13.35 -1.82
C SER A 732 -53.41 14.54 -1.18
N VAL A 733 -53.10 14.52 0.13
CA VAL A 733 -52.27 15.60 0.72
C VAL A 733 -50.83 15.58 0.20
N GLY A 734 -50.30 14.40 -0.15
CA GLY A 734 -48.95 14.26 -0.70
C GLY A 734 -48.78 14.89 -2.09
N GLU A 735 -49.87 15.17 -2.82
CA GLU A 735 -49.81 15.94 -4.08
C GLU A 735 -49.38 17.40 -3.83
N LEU A 736 -49.61 17.93 -2.63
CA LEU A 736 -49.16 19.28 -2.26
C LEU A 736 -47.63 19.32 -2.06
N ALA A 737 -47.07 18.30 -1.39
CA ALA A 737 -45.63 18.13 -1.27
C ALA A 737 -44.96 17.85 -2.63
N ALA A 738 -45.54 16.94 -3.44
CA ALA A 738 -45.06 16.66 -4.80
C ALA A 738 -45.10 17.91 -5.70
N GLY A 739 -46.14 18.73 -5.62
CA GLY A 739 -46.24 19.99 -6.37
C GLY A 739 -45.21 21.03 -5.94
N TYR A 740 -44.92 21.16 -4.64
CA TYR A 740 -43.81 21.99 -4.16
C TYR A 740 -42.46 21.46 -4.69
N VAL A 741 -42.17 20.16 -4.53
CA VAL A 741 -40.89 19.54 -4.93
C VAL A 741 -40.66 19.58 -6.45
N SER A 742 -41.72 19.58 -7.26
CA SER A 742 -41.64 19.77 -8.72
C SER A 742 -41.61 21.24 -9.17
N GLY A 743 -41.61 22.20 -8.23
CA GLY A 743 -41.56 23.64 -8.52
C GLY A 743 -42.88 24.22 -9.08
N LEU A 744 -44.01 23.52 -8.92
CA LEU A 744 -45.34 24.01 -9.33
C LEU A 744 -45.84 25.16 -8.42
N TRP A 745 -45.38 25.17 -7.17
CA TRP A 745 -45.77 26.16 -6.15
C TRP A 745 -44.55 26.67 -5.39
N SER A 746 -44.62 27.91 -4.89
CA SER A 746 -43.72 28.37 -3.83
C SER A 746 -43.98 27.59 -2.53
N LEU A 747 -43.06 27.68 -1.57
CA LEU A 747 -43.27 27.04 -0.26
C LEU A 747 -44.47 27.68 0.44
N GLU A 748 -44.59 29.00 0.33
CA GLU A 748 -45.63 29.84 0.92
C GLU A 748 -47.02 29.53 0.34
N ASP A 749 -47.13 29.36 -0.99
CA ASP A 749 -48.37 28.94 -1.66
C ASP A 749 -48.79 27.53 -1.23
N ALA A 750 -47.83 26.60 -1.16
CA ALA A 750 -48.09 25.22 -0.74
C ALA A 750 -48.51 25.13 0.74
N CYS A 751 -47.85 25.87 1.64
CA CYS A 751 -48.21 26.00 3.05
C CYS A 751 -49.62 26.60 3.22
N THR A 752 -49.94 27.64 2.45
CA THR A 752 -51.27 28.26 2.42
C THR A 752 -52.34 27.26 1.98
N LEU A 753 -52.06 26.47 0.93
CA LEU A 753 -52.99 25.51 0.36
C LEU A 753 -53.24 24.31 1.28
N VAL A 754 -52.20 23.73 1.91
CA VAL A 754 -52.38 22.61 2.85
C VAL A 754 -53.11 23.06 4.11
N SER A 755 -52.78 24.22 4.67
CA SER A 755 -53.42 24.74 5.89
C SER A 755 -54.91 25.05 5.64
N ALA A 756 -55.22 25.70 4.52
CA ALA A 756 -56.60 25.98 4.13
C ALA A 756 -57.42 24.69 3.93
N ARG A 757 -56.83 23.67 3.28
CA ARG A 757 -57.46 22.36 3.04
C ARG A 757 -57.71 21.62 4.35
N ALA A 758 -56.70 21.53 5.22
CA ALA A 758 -56.78 20.84 6.51
C ALA A 758 -57.90 21.40 7.38
N ARG A 759 -57.94 22.73 7.54
CA ARG A 759 -58.97 23.46 8.29
C ARG A 759 -60.37 23.27 7.72
N LEU A 760 -60.52 23.28 6.39
CA LEU A 760 -61.81 23.06 5.72
C LEU A 760 -62.32 21.63 5.89
N MET A 761 -61.43 20.63 5.84
CA MET A 761 -61.79 19.22 6.08
C MET A 761 -62.12 18.96 7.55
N GLN A 762 -61.39 19.57 8.50
CA GLN A 762 -61.67 19.47 9.94
C GLN A 762 -63.04 20.06 10.33
N ALA A 763 -63.56 21.01 9.55
CA ALA A 763 -64.85 21.65 9.78
C ALA A 763 -66.06 20.84 9.25
N LEU A 764 -65.86 19.65 8.66
CA LEU A 764 -66.94 18.79 8.16
C LEU A 764 -67.63 18.01 9.29
N PRO A 765 -68.93 17.67 9.16
CA PRO A 765 -69.62 16.84 10.14
C PRO A 765 -69.04 15.42 10.19
N ALA A 766 -68.93 14.84 11.38
CA ALA A 766 -68.46 13.46 11.56
C ALA A 766 -69.35 12.46 10.79
N GLY A 767 -68.72 11.64 9.93
CA GLY A 767 -69.41 10.67 9.06
C GLY A 767 -69.59 11.10 7.60
N TRP A 768 -68.86 12.12 7.15
CA TRP A 768 -68.65 12.48 5.74
C TRP A 768 -67.20 12.16 5.30
#